data_AF-A0A7R9IIF8-F1
#
_entry.id   AF-A0A7R9IIF8-F1
#
_cell.length_a   1.000
_cell.length_b   1.000
_cell.length_c   1.000
_cell.angle_alpha   90.00
_cell.angle_beta   90.00
_cell.angle_gamma   90.00
#
_symmetry.space_group_name_H-M   'P 1'
#
loop_
_entity.id
_entity.type
_entity.pdbx_description
1 polymer ?
#
loop_
_entity_poly.entity_id
_entity_poly.type
_entity_poly.pdbx_seq_one_letter_code
_entity_poly.pdbx_strand_id
1 'polypeptide(L)'
;MKFAQDPTSAKCSQWLVDTNAAARTRNTKHRILALKAAWTSTEEQSCHTGDSVIRAKRCMPSVPILCVENETLKLRPDSKQNNEHVRDECEWFSEQNTVTRFVRCSVRPRYTSCRFLPVPSKEVPDIGAELTGGCYGFAAKYMHWPEDLIVGGTSKNKTGHLQRAHALQTVIQLMGERELYDFWSETYKVHHLDWTQEKASLVLEMWQRRFAQEVRRQMNADNITGPYNVYAFSTSTLNDILTQFSELSIPKVVTCYIFMVVYAGVVLLRWYDPVRSQAGVGVAGVMLVSMTVAAGLGFCALLGIAFNASTTQIVPFLALGLGVDDMFLIVHTYAEEEATSVLCPHLWYSKLYNYWFDLHQEQTGIVLKRTGLNVLLTALSNMCAFFAAAIIPVPALRVFSLQAAVLVMFNLAAVLLVFPAVVSLDLRRRRAGRIDLLCCCLPSPGGSWPCASRVTAAVPRKMARVVPEPPKKLQAITRALPPDRQQTVTVLASPPPATLLQTPECWVGSTRELLTIDLENGRSSEFRPYECLRWSLTRLATNHYAPLITKSPFKVITMIGLVTILAASIWGVTKVSDGLDLTDIVPQNTDEHAFLSAQGQYFGFYNIYAVTMGDFEYPTNQRLLYDYHEGFMRVPSVIKNDDGGLPDFWLSMFREWLIGLQKAFDRDWSRGSITQERWFQNASDEGILGYKLLVQTGHVDNPIDKSLVTQVRLVDTEGIINPKAFYNYLSAWASNDALAYGASQANFRPEPRPWFHAASDFELKIPKSAPLIYAQIPLYLHGLSNTERITRALGQVRALCRKFEERGLPNYPSGIPFLFWEQYLGLRQSLGLALLCALGAVFLVVSVLLLSLWAATLVVGALAAIVLQLLGLMGVLGIKLSAVPAVLLVVAVGIGVHFTLHICLGFVSSIGCRNRRISLALEHMFAPITHGALTTLLGVFMLAFSEFDFIVR
;
A
#
# COMPACT_ATOMS: atom_id res chain seq x y z
N MET A 1 -3.05 10.76 27.42
CA MET A 1 -3.16 11.29 28.81
C MET A 1 -3.40 10.11 29.75
N LYS A 2 -2.86 10.21 30.98
CA LYS A 2 -2.48 9.15 31.95
C LYS A 2 -3.62 8.33 32.58
N PHE A 3 -3.33 7.04 32.84
CA PHE A 3 -3.34 6.28 34.13
C PHE A 3 -2.76 4.88 33.80
N ALA A 4 -1.52 4.48 34.13
CA ALA A 4 -0.94 4.03 35.42
C ALA A 4 -1.69 2.82 36.02
N GLN A 5 -1.11 1.74 36.58
CA GLN A 5 0.25 1.19 36.77
C GLN A 5 0.03 -0.17 37.46
N ASP A 6 0.73 -1.26 37.09
CA ASP A 6 1.62 -1.96 38.04
C ASP A 6 2.45 -3.09 37.40
N PRO A 7 3.68 -3.37 37.93
CA PRO A 7 4.68 -4.26 37.36
C PRO A 7 4.89 -5.56 38.19
N THR A 8 5.52 -6.60 37.61
CA THR A 8 6.58 -7.37 38.31
C THR A 8 7.30 -8.40 37.43
N SER A 9 8.64 -8.27 37.50
CA SER A 9 9.70 -9.27 37.28
C SER A 9 10.08 -9.71 35.85
N ALA A 10 11.15 -9.06 35.37
CA ALA A 10 12.15 -9.65 34.51
C ALA A 10 13.18 -10.43 35.35
N LYS A 11 13.61 -11.61 34.87
CA LYS A 11 14.99 -12.17 34.84
C LYS A 11 14.97 -13.70 34.84
N CYS A 12 15.33 -14.30 33.70
CA CYS A 12 16.33 -15.37 33.64
C CYS A 12 16.69 -15.67 32.20
N SER A 13 17.73 -14.99 31.73
CA SER A 13 18.60 -15.48 30.67
C SER A 13 19.61 -16.46 31.27
N GLN A 14 19.92 -17.52 30.51
CA GLN A 14 21.26 -18.10 30.39
C GLN A 14 21.67 -19.22 31.36
N TRP A 15 21.51 -20.47 30.92
CA TRP A 15 22.36 -21.61 31.28
C TRP A 15 22.63 -22.50 30.04
N LEU A 16 23.86 -22.37 29.51
CA LEU A 16 24.83 -23.44 29.15
C LEU A 16 24.32 -24.68 28.37
N VAL A 17 24.75 -24.98 27.14
CA VAL A 17 26.12 -25.28 26.64
C VAL A 17 26.84 -26.34 27.49
N ASP A 18 26.67 -27.62 27.15
CA ASP A 18 27.75 -28.55 26.76
C ASP A 18 27.26 -30.00 26.72
N THR A 19 27.34 -30.64 25.55
CA THR A 19 28.02 -31.94 25.37
C THR A 19 27.93 -32.36 23.89
N ASN A 20 29.02 -32.08 23.16
CA ASN A 20 29.39 -32.75 21.93
C ASN A 20 30.15 -34.04 22.26
N ALA A 21 29.80 -35.16 21.61
CA ALA A 21 30.72 -36.23 21.14
C ALA A 21 29.87 -37.35 20.49
N ALA A 22 29.76 -37.41 19.17
CA ALA A 22 30.67 -38.10 18.24
C ALA A 22 30.45 -39.62 18.14
N ALA A 23 29.90 -40.03 16.98
CA ALA A 23 30.52 -40.96 16.01
C ALA A 23 29.66 -42.14 15.50
N ARG A 24 29.48 -42.10 14.16
CA ARG A 24 29.68 -43.20 13.18
C ARG A 24 28.58 -44.24 12.91
N THR A 25 27.92 -43.99 11.76
CA THR A 25 27.81 -44.86 10.56
C THR A 25 27.16 -46.25 10.67
N ARG A 26 26.03 -46.45 9.96
CA ARG A 26 25.94 -47.33 8.76
C ARG A 26 24.55 -47.29 8.08
N ASN A 27 24.59 -46.91 6.81
CA ASN A 27 23.94 -47.55 5.65
C ASN A 27 22.40 -47.70 5.51
N THR A 28 21.89 -46.87 4.59
CA THR A 28 21.12 -47.21 3.37
C THR A 28 19.79 -47.99 3.44
N LYS A 29 18.76 -47.30 2.94
CA LYS A 29 17.83 -47.72 1.86
C LYS A 29 17.31 -49.18 1.88
N HIS A 30 16.07 -49.37 2.35
CA HIS A 30 14.91 -49.89 1.58
C HIS A 30 13.75 -50.30 2.52
N ARG A 31 12.52 -50.26 1.96
CA ARG A 31 11.17 -50.58 2.53
C ARG A 31 10.52 -49.36 3.22
N ILE A 32 9.59 -48.60 2.64
CA ILE A 32 8.37 -48.90 1.86
C ILE A 32 7.51 -50.01 2.49
N LEU A 33 6.31 -49.60 2.92
CA LEU A 33 5.12 -50.35 3.36
C LEU A 33 5.09 -50.91 4.80
N ALA A 34 3.98 -50.58 5.46
CA ALA A 34 3.39 -51.15 6.68
C ALA A 34 3.89 -50.67 8.05
N LEU A 35 3.06 -49.84 8.70
CA LEU A 35 2.51 -50.14 10.03
C LEU A 35 1.36 -49.16 10.35
N LYS A 36 0.20 -49.54 9.84
CA LYS A 36 -1.15 -49.14 10.26
C LYS A 36 -1.65 -50.32 11.09
N ALA A 37 -2.33 -50.03 12.21
CA ALA A 37 -2.99 -50.95 13.16
C ALA A 37 -2.17 -51.42 14.38
N ALA A 38 -2.55 -50.89 15.54
CA ALA A 38 -2.63 -51.47 16.89
C ALA A 38 -2.59 -50.26 17.85
N TRP A 39 -3.68 -49.81 18.44
CA TRP A 39 -4.32 -50.46 19.58
C TRP A 39 -5.76 -49.94 19.73
N THR A 40 -6.72 -50.84 19.61
CA THR A 40 -8.10 -50.73 20.11
C THR A 40 -8.42 -52.03 20.80
N SER A 41 -8.57 -52.02 22.13
CA SER A 41 -9.46 -52.88 22.93
C SER A 41 -9.20 -52.66 24.42
N THR A 42 -10.22 -52.96 25.24
CA THR A 42 -10.37 -52.89 26.72
C THR A 42 -10.82 -51.52 27.23
N GLU A 43 -12.00 -51.33 27.84
CA GLU A 43 -13.01 -52.24 28.41
C GLU A 43 -14.36 -51.52 28.50
N GLU A 44 -15.44 -52.24 28.20
CA GLU A 44 -16.81 -51.90 28.57
C GLU A 44 -17.03 -52.21 30.06
N GLN A 45 -17.64 -51.30 30.81
CA GLN A 45 -18.40 -51.65 32.01
C GLN A 45 -19.66 -50.79 32.10
N SER A 46 -20.82 -51.44 31.95
CA SER A 46 -22.14 -50.89 32.18
C SER A 46 -22.44 -50.81 33.68
N CYS A 47 -23.14 -49.77 34.14
CA CYS A 47 -24.13 -49.94 35.20
C CYS A 47 -25.17 -48.81 35.21
N HIS A 48 -26.38 -49.21 35.61
CA HIS A 48 -27.68 -48.56 35.47
C HIS A 48 -27.97 -47.44 36.48
N THR A 49 -28.90 -46.55 36.06
CA THR A 49 -29.94 -45.84 36.84
C THR A 49 -29.56 -44.99 38.06
N GLY A 50 -29.96 -43.72 38.03
CA GLY A 50 -30.10 -42.86 39.21
C GLY A 50 -30.52 -41.44 38.84
N ASP A 51 -31.76 -41.10 39.16
CA ASP A 51 -32.39 -39.79 38.97
C ASP A 51 -31.52 -38.60 39.38
N SER A 52 -31.47 -37.58 38.53
CA SER A 52 -31.36 -36.18 38.97
C SER A 52 -31.77 -35.22 37.86
N VAL A 53 -33.00 -34.74 38.02
CA VAL A 53 -33.51 -33.48 37.46
C VAL A 53 -32.50 -32.37 37.73
N ILE A 54 -32.10 -31.62 36.69
CA ILE A 54 -31.88 -30.15 36.66
C ILE A 54 -31.06 -29.76 35.41
N ARG A 55 -31.61 -28.78 34.65
CA ARG A 55 -31.00 -27.96 33.58
C ARG A 55 -30.67 -28.63 32.24
N ALA A 56 -31.72 -28.88 31.47
CA ALA A 56 -31.65 -28.74 30.01
C ALA A 56 -31.82 -27.26 29.64
N LYS A 57 -30.71 -26.53 29.41
CA LYS A 57 -30.74 -25.37 28.51
C LYS A 57 -31.01 -25.96 27.11
N ARG A 58 -32.28 -25.97 26.70
CA ARG A 58 -32.65 -26.36 25.33
C ARG A 58 -31.97 -25.39 24.36
N CYS A 59 -31.20 -25.97 23.45
CA CYS A 59 -30.49 -25.30 22.38
C CYS A 59 -31.43 -24.35 21.63
N MET A 60 -30.95 -23.12 21.41
CA MET A 60 -31.51 -22.26 20.36
C MET A 60 -31.32 -22.96 19.02
N PRO A 61 -32.34 -23.00 18.13
CA PRO A 61 -32.13 -23.40 16.76
C PRO A 61 -31.50 -22.23 16.01
N SER A 62 -30.17 -22.13 16.10
CA SER A 62 -29.41 -21.30 15.17
C SER A 62 -29.44 -21.98 13.79
N VAL A 63 -29.98 -21.25 12.81
CA VAL A 63 -29.97 -21.47 11.35
C VAL A 63 -29.19 -22.71 10.87
N PRO A 64 -29.82 -23.68 10.17
CA PRO A 64 -29.13 -24.89 9.74
C PRO A 64 -28.07 -24.60 8.68
N ILE A 65 -26.86 -25.09 8.96
CA ILE A 65 -25.69 -25.10 8.10
C ILE A 65 -25.88 -26.16 7.00
N LEU A 66 -25.51 -25.83 5.76
CA LEU A 66 -25.41 -26.79 4.66
C LEU A 66 -24.39 -27.89 5.01
N CYS A 67 -24.87 -29.11 5.25
CA CYS A 67 -24.04 -30.31 5.28
C CYS A 67 -23.64 -30.67 3.84
N VAL A 68 -22.33 -30.62 3.55
CA VAL A 68 -21.76 -31.14 2.29
C VAL A 68 -21.48 -32.62 2.48
N GLU A 69 -22.18 -33.45 1.70
CA GLU A 69 -22.01 -34.89 1.59
C GLU A 69 -20.63 -35.21 1.00
N ASN A 70 -19.82 -36.03 1.68
CA ASN A 70 -18.55 -36.54 1.14
C ASN A 70 -18.67 -38.05 0.99
N GLU A 71 -19.10 -38.51 -0.19
CA GLU A 71 -18.94 -39.91 -0.59
C GLU A 71 -17.44 -40.16 -0.82
N THR A 72 -16.76 -40.75 0.17
CA THR A 72 -15.70 -41.78 0.00
C THR A 72 -14.90 -41.96 1.29
N LEU A 73 -15.44 -42.75 2.24
CA LEU A 73 -14.61 -43.43 3.25
C LEU A 73 -15.26 -44.77 3.59
N LYS A 74 -14.80 -45.83 2.91
CA LYS A 74 -15.05 -47.22 3.32
C LYS A 74 -14.32 -47.48 4.64
N LEU A 75 -15.02 -47.29 5.76
CA LEU A 75 -14.67 -47.88 7.05
C LEU A 75 -15.73 -48.92 7.42
N ARG A 76 -15.28 -49.99 8.09
CA ARG A 76 -16.01 -51.24 8.38
C ARG A 76 -17.35 -51.01 9.13
N PRO A 77 -18.29 -51.97 9.04
CA PRO A 77 -19.69 -51.77 9.40
C PRO A 77 -19.92 -52.15 10.85
N ASP A 78 -20.00 -51.18 11.77
CA ASP A 78 -20.60 -51.39 13.10
C ASP A 78 -21.10 -50.04 13.65
N SER A 79 -22.34 -49.70 13.27
CA SER A 79 -23.28 -48.76 13.93
C SER A 79 -24.30 -48.25 12.91
N LYS A 80 -25.21 -49.13 12.48
CA LYS A 80 -26.26 -48.82 11.49
C LYS A 80 -27.38 -47.91 12.00
N GLN A 81 -27.38 -47.48 13.27
CA GLN A 81 -28.60 -46.92 13.88
C GLN A 81 -28.59 -45.39 14.10
N ASN A 82 -27.44 -44.72 14.01
CA ASN A 82 -27.35 -43.25 14.13
C ASN A 82 -27.16 -42.51 12.79
N ASN A 83 -26.80 -43.21 11.72
CA ASN A 83 -26.68 -42.62 10.38
C ASN A 83 -28.01 -42.59 9.61
N GLU A 84 -29.01 -43.39 10.00
CA GLU A 84 -30.35 -43.32 9.37
C GLU A 84 -31.12 -42.08 9.84
N HIS A 85 -31.04 -41.70 11.12
CA HIS A 85 -31.77 -40.53 11.63
C HIS A 85 -31.26 -39.18 11.06
N VAL A 86 -29.94 -39.05 10.85
CA VAL A 86 -29.33 -37.84 10.24
C VAL A 86 -29.55 -37.80 8.73
N ARG A 87 -29.63 -38.98 8.09
CA ARG A 87 -29.99 -39.11 6.67
C ARG A 87 -31.45 -38.74 6.45
N ASP A 88 -32.33 -39.17 7.34
CA ASP A 88 -33.75 -38.82 7.31
C ASP A 88 -33.96 -37.33 7.59
N GLU A 89 -33.22 -36.69 8.52
CA GLU A 89 -33.33 -35.24 8.75
C GLU A 89 -32.78 -34.40 7.59
N CYS A 90 -31.63 -34.75 7.00
CA CYS A 90 -31.09 -34.03 5.84
C CYS A 90 -31.92 -34.26 4.55
N GLU A 91 -32.47 -35.46 4.36
CA GLU A 91 -33.42 -35.72 3.29
C GLU A 91 -34.70 -34.91 3.53
N TRP A 92 -35.27 -34.92 4.74
CA TRP A 92 -36.49 -34.16 5.10
C TRP A 92 -36.34 -32.64 4.89
N PHE A 93 -35.17 -32.06 5.18
CA PHE A 93 -34.88 -30.64 4.91
C PHE A 93 -34.75 -30.32 3.40
N SER A 94 -34.34 -31.28 2.57
CA SER A 94 -34.37 -31.14 1.10
C SER A 94 -35.77 -31.34 0.51
N GLU A 95 -36.74 -31.87 1.28
CA GLU A 95 -38.07 -32.22 0.77
C GLU A 95 -39.05 -31.04 0.72
N GLN A 96 -38.85 -29.97 1.51
CA GLN A 96 -39.85 -28.91 1.70
C GLN A 96 -39.77 -27.73 0.72
N ASN A 97 -38.69 -27.58 -0.06
CA ASN A 97 -38.58 -26.46 -1.01
C ASN A 97 -39.00 -26.90 -2.43
N THR A 98 -40.28 -26.74 -2.75
CA THR A 98 -40.93 -27.21 -3.98
C THR A 98 -40.23 -26.71 -5.25
N VAL A 99 -39.67 -25.49 -5.24
CA VAL A 99 -38.99 -24.87 -6.41
C VAL A 99 -37.61 -25.47 -6.67
N THR A 100 -36.79 -25.67 -5.63
CA THR A 100 -35.46 -26.29 -5.78
C THR A 100 -35.59 -27.76 -6.17
N ARG A 101 -36.61 -28.45 -5.65
CA ARG A 101 -36.96 -29.84 -6.01
C ARG A 101 -37.51 -29.91 -7.45
N PHE A 102 -38.29 -28.91 -7.89
CA PHE A 102 -38.76 -28.76 -9.28
C PHE A 102 -37.60 -28.59 -10.27
N VAL A 103 -36.68 -27.64 -10.03
CA VAL A 103 -35.52 -27.43 -10.92
C VAL A 103 -34.58 -28.65 -10.91
N ARG A 104 -34.31 -29.24 -9.74
CA ARG A 104 -33.43 -30.42 -9.62
C ARG A 104 -34.00 -31.66 -10.34
N CYS A 105 -35.31 -31.84 -10.28
CA CYS A 105 -36.00 -32.95 -10.96
C CYS A 105 -36.29 -32.68 -12.45
N SER A 106 -36.44 -31.42 -12.87
CA SER A 106 -36.54 -31.03 -14.28
C SER A 106 -35.18 -31.01 -15.00
N VAL A 107 -34.09 -30.68 -14.32
CA VAL A 107 -32.72 -30.67 -14.89
C VAL A 107 -32.08 -32.06 -14.87
N ARG A 108 -32.40 -32.92 -13.89
CA ARG A 108 -31.91 -34.32 -13.81
C ARG A 108 -33.06 -35.31 -13.50
N PRO A 109 -33.89 -35.67 -14.49
CA PRO A 109 -35.05 -36.54 -14.29
C PRO A 109 -34.74 -37.99 -13.88
N ARG A 110 -33.45 -38.40 -13.86
CA ARG A 110 -33.03 -39.78 -13.52
C ARG A 110 -32.62 -39.99 -12.05
N TYR A 111 -32.66 -38.96 -11.20
CA TYR A 111 -32.34 -39.10 -9.77
C TYR A 111 -33.48 -39.80 -9.01
N THR A 112 -33.14 -40.80 -8.19
CA THR A 112 -34.09 -41.65 -7.43
C THR A 112 -34.95 -40.87 -6.43
N SER A 113 -34.48 -39.71 -5.96
CA SER A 113 -35.18 -38.82 -5.01
C SER A 113 -36.28 -37.94 -5.63
N CYS A 114 -36.46 -37.98 -6.96
CA CYS A 114 -37.43 -37.18 -7.70
C CYS A 114 -38.81 -37.84 -7.89
N ARG A 115 -39.08 -38.95 -7.19
CA ARG A 115 -40.25 -39.82 -7.46
C ARG A 115 -41.61 -39.31 -6.96
N PHE A 116 -41.63 -38.25 -6.14
CA PHE A 116 -42.82 -37.85 -5.35
C PHE A 116 -43.45 -36.50 -5.74
N LEU A 117 -43.03 -35.85 -6.83
CA LEU A 117 -43.64 -34.60 -7.30
C LEU A 117 -44.45 -34.82 -8.60
N PRO A 118 -45.54 -34.06 -8.81
CA PRO A 118 -46.26 -34.06 -10.08
C PRO A 118 -45.32 -33.51 -11.15
N VAL A 119 -44.86 -34.39 -12.06
CA VAL A 119 -44.01 -34.03 -13.20
C VAL A 119 -44.85 -33.22 -14.19
N PRO A 120 -44.54 -31.94 -14.51
CA PRO A 120 -45.10 -31.31 -15.69
C PRO A 120 -44.04 -31.25 -16.79
N SER A 121 -44.40 -31.79 -17.95
CA SER A 121 -43.83 -31.55 -19.28
C SER A 121 -42.45 -32.16 -19.61
N LYS A 122 -42.31 -32.56 -20.88
CA LYS A 122 -41.05 -32.96 -21.55
C LYS A 122 -40.23 -31.74 -21.99
N GLU A 123 -40.67 -30.53 -21.68
CA GLU A 123 -40.04 -29.27 -22.10
C GLU A 123 -38.92 -28.87 -21.13
N VAL A 124 -37.85 -28.30 -21.68
CA VAL A 124 -36.73 -27.78 -20.89
C VAL A 124 -37.26 -26.59 -20.05
N PRO A 125 -37.03 -26.57 -18.73
CA PRO A 125 -37.51 -25.47 -17.89
C PRO A 125 -36.86 -24.14 -18.27
N ASP A 126 -37.64 -23.07 -18.28
CA ASP A 126 -37.12 -21.72 -18.49
C ASP A 126 -36.44 -21.22 -17.22
N ILE A 127 -35.12 -21.39 -17.17
CA ILE A 127 -34.28 -20.95 -16.03
C ILE A 127 -34.31 -19.42 -15.89
N GLY A 128 -34.49 -18.67 -16.98
CA GLY A 128 -34.57 -17.22 -16.94
C GLY A 128 -35.81 -16.74 -16.18
N ALA A 129 -36.95 -17.40 -16.41
CA ALA A 129 -38.19 -17.10 -15.69
C ALA A 129 -38.05 -17.36 -14.18
N GLU A 130 -37.45 -18.48 -13.79
CA GLU A 130 -37.27 -18.86 -12.37
C GLU A 130 -36.29 -17.97 -11.60
N LEU A 131 -35.31 -17.39 -12.29
CA LEU A 131 -34.32 -16.49 -11.67
C LEU A 131 -34.75 -15.01 -11.72
N THR A 132 -35.80 -14.66 -12.47
CA THR A 132 -36.28 -13.28 -12.59
C THR A 132 -36.85 -12.82 -11.26
N GLY A 133 -36.33 -11.72 -10.71
CA GLY A 133 -36.77 -11.22 -9.39
C GLY A 133 -36.06 -11.88 -8.20
N GLY A 134 -35.12 -12.79 -8.44
CA GLY A 134 -34.31 -13.44 -7.41
C GLY A 134 -34.85 -14.80 -6.97
N CYS A 135 -34.29 -15.33 -5.89
CA CYS A 135 -34.61 -16.67 -5.40
C CYS A 135 -35.01 -16.64 -3.93
N TYR A 136 -36.05 -17.38 -3.59
CA TYR A 136 -36.50 -17.55 -2.21
C TYR A 136 -35.82 -18.78 -1.57
N GLY A 137 -35.39 -18.61 -0.32
CA GLY A 137 -34.89 -19.68 0.53
C GLY A 137 -36.04 -20.49 1.16
N PHE A 138 -35.72 -21.24 2.21
CA PHE A 138 -36.71 -22.09 2.90
C PHE A 138 -37.80 -21.26 3.62
N ALA A 139 -37.46 -20.06 4.09
CA ALA A 139 -38.40 -19.12 4.71
C ALA A 139 -38.73 -18.01 3.71
N ALA A 140 -39.66 -18.25 2.80
CA ALA A 140 -39.96 -17.34 1.68
C ALA A 140 -40.28 -15.88 2.09
N LYS A 141 -40.86 -15.66 3.28
CA LYS A 141 -41.11 -14.30 3.81
C LYS A 141 -39.83 -13.53 4.16
N TYR A 142 -38.78 -14.23 4.59
CA TYR A 142 -37.60 -13.62 5.22
C TYR A 142 -36.31 -13.82 4.42
N MET A 143 -36.20 -14.91 3.69
CA MET A 143 -35.03 -15.28 2.91
C MET A 143 -35.33 -15.08 1.43
N HIS A 144 -35.32 -13.82 1.01
CA HIS A 144 -35.33 -13.46 -0.40
C HIS A 144 -33.94 -13.00 -0.80
N TRP A 145 -33.36 -13.69 -1.78
CA TRP A 145 -32.05 -13.37 -2.33
C TRP A 145 -32.25 -12.64 -3.66
N PRO A 146 -31.91 -11.35 -3.74
CA PRO A 146 -32.12 -10.56 -4.96
C PRO A 146 -31.35 -11.15 -6.14
N GLU A 147 -31.90 -10.97 -7.35
CA GLU A 147 -31.29 -11.44 -8.61
C GLU A 147 -29.83 -10.99 -8.75
N ASP A 148 -29.53 -9.72 -8.44
CA ASP A 148 -28.21 -9.10 -8.56
C ASP A 148 -27.12 -9.77 -7.68
N LEU A 149 -27.52 -10.52 -6.64
CA LEU A 149 -26.59 -11.25 -5.77
C LEU A 149 -26.19 -12.61 -6.36
N ILE A 150 -27.06 -13.18 -7.20
CA ILE A 150 -26.94 -14.56 -7.70
C ILE A 150 -26.45 -14.55 -9.15
N VAL A 151 -26.94 -13.62 -9.95
CA VAL A 151 -26.78 -13.61 -11.41
C VAL A 151 -26.10 -12.33 -11.86
N GLY A 152 -24.98 -12.48 -12.57
CA GLY A 152 -24.15 -11.39 -13.06
C GLY A 152 -24.23 -11.21 -14.58
N GLY A 153 -24.13 -9.96 -15.04
CA GLY A 153 -24.14 -9.62 -16.48
C GLY A 153 -25.47 -9.93 -17.16
N THR A 154 -26.58 -9.53 -16.54
CA THR A 154 -27.94 -9.85 -16.99
C THR A 154 -28.36 -9.01 -18.19
N SER A 155 -29.09 -9.64 -19.12
CA SER A 155 -29.78 -8.98 -20.23
C SER A 155 -31.27 -9.30 -20.11
N LYS A 156 -32.07 -8.25 -19.91
CA LYS A 156 -33.50 -8.33 -19.66
C LYS A 156 -34.31 -7.86 -20.87
N ASN A 157 -35.47 -8.46 -21.08
CA ASN A 157 -36.45 -7.98 -22.05
C ASN A 157 -37.15 -6.71 -21.52
N LYS A 158 -37.93 -6.02 -22.36
CA LYS A 158 -38.73 -4.84 -21.98
C LYS A 158 -39.72 -5.11 -20.83
N THR A 159 -40.12 -6.37 -20.65
CA THR A 159 -40.99 -6.82 -19.57
C THR A 159 -40.26 -7.08 -18.25
N GLY A 160 -38.93 -6.91 -18.19
CA GLY A 160 -38.10 -7.22 -17.02
C GLY A 160 -37.65 -8.68 -16.94
N HIS A 161 -38.10 -9.55 -17.85
CA HIS A 161 -37.74 -10.97 -17.89
C HIS A 161 -36.27 -11.19 -18.24
N LEU A 162 -35.56 -12.00 -17.46
CA LEU A 162 -34.17 -12.36 -17.71
C LEU A 162 -34.05 -13.27 -18.94
N GLN A 163 -33.26 -12.86 -19.95
CA GLN A 163 -33.03 -13.66 -21.16
C GLN A 163 -31.64 -14.30 -21.19
N ARG A 164 -30.63 -13.58 -20.68
CA ARG A 164 -29.24 -14.03 -20.69
C ARG A 164 -28.51 -13.55 -19.45
N ALA A 165 -27.62 -14.39 -18.95
CA ALA A 165 -26.67 -14.07 -17.88
C ALA A 165 -25.27 -14.53 -18.30
N HIS A 166 -24.24 -13.88 -17.78
CA HIS A 166 -22.84 -14.21 -18.08
C HIS A 166 -22.18 -15.00 -16.95
N ALA A 167 -22.54 -14.75 -15.70
CA ALA A 167 -21.94 -15.38 -14.54
C ALA A 167 -22.99 -15.72 -13.48
N LEU A 168 -22.69 -16.74 -12.68
CA LEU A 168 -23.47 -17.13 -11.50
C LEU A 168 -22.55 -17.13 -10.28
N GLN A 169 -23.08 -16.74 -9.13
CA GLN A 169 -22.35 -16.71 -7.87
C GLN A 169 -23.07 -17.54 -6.80
N THR A 170 -22.26 -18.17 -5.95
CA THR A 170 -22.73 -18.82 -4.72
C THR A 170 -21.84 -18.37 -3.59
N VAL A 171 -22.46 -17.92 -2.49
CA VAL A 171 -21.74 -17.45 -1.30
C VAL A 171 -22.00 -18.43 -0.16
N ILE A 172 -20.94 -19.01 0.37
CA ILE A 172 -21.01 -19.83 1.58
C ILE A 172 -20.66 -18.93 2.76
N GLN A 173 -21.66 -18.65 3.59
CA GLN A 173 -21.46 -17.87 4.80
C GLN A 173 -20.88 -18.75 5.91
N LEU A 174 -19.80 -18.29 6.52
CA LEU A 174 -19.15 -18.92 7.67
C LEU A 174 -19.24 -17.99 8.88
N MET A 175 -19.20 -18.57 10.07
CA MET A 175 -19.08 -17.81 11.31
C MET A 175 -17.75 -17.06 11.37
N GLY A 176 -17.72 -15.91 12.04
CA GLY A 176 -16.48 -15.24 12.40
C GLY A 176 -15.63 -16.05 13.38
N GLU A 177 -14.34 -15.79 13.46
CA GLU A 177 -13.41 -16.48 14.39
C GLU A 177 -13.87 -16.40 15.86
N ARG A 178 -14.36 -15.23 16.28
CA ARG A 178 -14.86 -15.00 17.63
C ARG A 178 -16.20 -15.69 17.86
N GLU A 179 -17.10 -15.63 16.87
CA GLU A 179 -18.40 -16.29 16.96
C GLU A 179 -18.25 -17.81 17.03
N LEU A 180 -17.34 -18.39 16.23
CA LEU A 180 -17.03 -19.82 16.28
C LEU A 180 -16.42 -20.20 17.64
N TYR A 181 -15.56 -19.35 18.19
CA TYR A 181 -15.01 -19.54 19.53
C TYR A 181 -16.12 -19.57 20.58
N ASP A 182 -16.93 -18.51 20.63
CA ASP A 182 -18.02 -18.35 21.60
C ASP A 182 -19.05 -19.49 21.45
N PHE A 183 -19.37 -19.89 20.22
CA PHE A 183 -20.31 -20.98 19.91
C PHE A 183 -19.88 -22.32 20.50
N TRP A 184 -18.60 -22.70 20.36
CA TRP A 184 -18.11 -23.98 20.88
C TRP A 184 -17.63 -23.91 22.33
N SER A 185 -17.34 -22.73 22.88
CA SER A 185 -16.71 -22.54 24.20
C SER A 185 -17.39 -23.29 25.35
N GLU A 186 -18.74 -23.33 25.36
CA GLU A 186 -19.53 -24.02 26.40
C GLU A 186 -19.87 -25.50 26.05
N THR A 187 -19.30 -26.06 24.98
CA THR A 187 -19.66 -27.39 24.48
C THR A 187 -18.61 -28.46 24.80
N TYR A 188 -19.06 -29.66 25.18
CA TYR A 188 -18.21 -30.82 25.48
C TYR A 188 -17.22 -31.22 24.37
N LYS A 189 -17.55 -30.91 23.10
CA LYS A 189 -16.69 -31.23 21.94
C LYS A 189 -15.32 -30.55 22.00
N VAL A 190 -15.19 -29.42 22.69
CA VAL A 190 -13.91 -28.70 22.78
C VAL A 190 -13.33 -28.67 24.19
N HIS A 191 -14.03 -29.18 25.22
CA HIS A 191 -13.51 -29.18 26.60
C HIS A 191 -12.22 -30.00 26.79
N HIS A 192 -11.96 -30.98 25.93
CA HIS A 192 -10.71 -31.77 25.95
C HIS A 192 -9.54 -31.05 25.26
N LEU A 193 -9.81 -29.91 24.62
CA LEU A 193 -8.83 -29.06 23.95
C LEU A 193 -8.76 -27.73 24.70
N ASP A 194 -7.59 -27.12 24.81
CA ASP A 194 -7.51 -25.73 25.27
C ASP A 194 -8.07 -24.81 24.16
N TRP A 195 -9.39 -24.70 24.05
CA TRP A 195 -10.06 -23.99 22.98
C TRP A 195 -9.80 -22.49 23.12
N THR A 196 -9.25 -21.90 22.06
CA THR A 196 -8.91 -20.47 21.99
C THR A 196 -9.40 -19.90 20.67
N GLN A 197 -9.54 -18.58 20.59
CA GLN A 197 -9.91 -17.89 19.34
C GLN A 197 -8.91 -18.19 18.20
N GLU A 198 -7.63 -18.36 18.52
CA GLU A 198 -6.58 -18.73 17.55
C GLU A 198 -6.78 -20.15 16.98
N LYS A 199 -7.22 -21.11 17.81
CA LYS A 199 -7.56 -22.45 17.31
C LYS A 199 -8.82 -22.41 16.45
N ALA A 200 -9.78 -21.55 16.79
CA ALA A 200 -10.98 -21.34 15.99
C ALA A 200 -10.64 -20.74 14.60
N SER A 201 -9.78 -19.73 14.54
CA SER A 201 -9.33 -19.14 13.28
C SER A 201 -8.56 -20.15 12.43
N LEU A 202 -7.69 -20.97 13.04
CA LEU A 202 -6.98 -22.05 12.34
C LEU A 202 -7.93 -23.09 11.71
N VAL A 203 -8.99 -23.48 12.42
CA VAL A 203 -10.00 -24.41 11.88
C VAL A 203 -10.69 -23.81 10.65
N LEU A 204 -11.07 -22.54 10.71
CA LEU A 204 -11.68 -21.83 9.58
C LEU A 204 -10.72 -21.73 8.39
N GLU A 205 -9.47 -21.35 8.63
CA GLU A 205 -8.43 -21.24 7.60
C GLU A 205 -8.20 -22.59 6.90
N MET A 206 -8.09 -23.67 7.68
CA MET A 206 -7.90 -25.02 7.15
C MET A 206 -9.12 -25.50 6.34
N TRP A 207 -10.33 -25.20 6.81
CA TRP A 207 -11.55 -25.52 6.07
C TRP A 207 -11.60 -24.77 4.74
N GLN A 208 -11.35 -23.45 4.75
CA GLN A 208 -11.36 -22.61 3.55
C GLN A 208 -10.32 -23.06 2.52
N ARG A 209 -9.09 -23.39 2.96
CA ARG A 209 -8.04 -23.91 2.08
C ARG A 209 -8.42 -25.26 1.48
N ARG A 210 -8.96 -26.18 2.29
CA ARG A 210 -9.43 -27.49 1.80
C ARG A 210 -10.58 -27.36 0.82
N PHE A 211 -11.50 -26.43 1.07
CA PHE A 211 -12.60 -26.14 0.16
C PHE A 211 -12.09 -25.65 -1.20
N ALA A 212 -11.21 -24.64 -1.23
CA ALA A 212 -10.64 -24.13 -2.47
C ALA A 212 -9.86 -25.21 -3.26
N GLN A 213 -9.08 -26.03 -2.55
CA GLN A 213 -8.37 -27.17 -3.15
C GLN A 213 -9.32 -28.19 -3.75
N GLU A 214 -10.43 -28.49 -3.09
CA GLU A 214 -11.41 -29.47 -3.55
C GLU A 214 -12.18 -28.97 -4.78
N VAL A 215 -12.58 -27.68 -4.80
CA VAL A 215 -13.19 -27.08 -6.00
C VAL A 215 -12.24 -27.18 -7.19
N ARG A 216 -10.95 -26.83 -6.98
CA ARG A 216 -9.93 -26.93 -8.03
C ARG A 216 -9.69 -28.38 -8.46
N ARG A 217 -9.70 -29.32 -7.52
CA ARG A 217 -9.55 -30.76 -7.79
C ARG A 217 -10.69 -31.28 -8.66
N GLN A 218 -11.94 -30.91 -8.37
CA GLN A 218 -13.10 -31.34 -9.16
C GLN A 218 -13.06 -30.73 -10.57
N MET A 219 -12.72 -29.46 -10.70
CA MET A 219 -12.57 -28.81 -12.02
C MET A 219 -11.45 -29.42 -12.86
N ASN A 220 -10.33 -29.80 -12.24
CA ASN A 220 -9.23 -30.45 -12.95
C ASN A 220 -9.47 -31.95 -13.22
N ALA A 221 -10.29 -32.63 -12.39
CA ALA A 221 -10.63 -34.03 -12.59
C ALA A 221 -11.64 -34.21 -13.74
N ASP A 222 -12.58 -33.28 -13.88
CA ASP A 222 -13.57 -33.23 -14.96
C ASP A 222 -13.01 -32.58 -16.25
N ASN A 223 -11.71 -32.76 -16.55
CA ASN A 223 -11.02 -32.21 -17.73
C ASN A 223 -11.53 -32.74 -19.09
N ILE A 224 -12.76 -33.24 -19.13
CA ILE A 224 -13.52 -33.63 -20.31
C ILE A 224 -14.90 -32.97 -20.19
N THR A 225 -15.10 -31.86 -20.93
CA THR A 225 -16.40 -31.35 -21.46
C THR A 225 -17.34 -30.48 -20.62
N GLY A 226 -16.87 -29.73 -19.62
CA GLY A 226 -17.66 -28.61 -19.07
C GLY A 226 -17.47 -27.31 -19.86
N PRO A 227 -18.52 -26.63 -20.39
CA PRO A 227 -18.39 -25.31 -21.02
C PRO A 227 -18.23 -24.14 -20.03
N TYR A 228 -17.98 -24.42 -18.74
CA TYR A 228 -17.99 -23.43 -17.67
C TYR A 228 -16.74 -23.57 -16.79
N ASN A 229 -16.21 -22.42 -16.34
CA ASN A 229 -15.11 -22.36 -15.38
C ASN A 229 -15.67 -21.96 -14.01
N VAL A 230 -15.27 -22.68 -12.96
CA VAL A 230 -15.63 -22.36 -11.57
C VAL A 230 -14.38 -21.94 -10.83
N TYR A 231 -14.43 -20.75 -10.22
CA TYR A 231 -13.34 -20.22 -9.41
C TYR A 231 -13.81 -20.10 -7.94
N ALA A 232 -12.95 -20.48 -7.00
CA ALA A 232 -13.21 -20.36 -5.57
C ALA A 232 -12.31 -19.27 -4.98
N PHE A 233 -12.86 -18.47 -4.07
CA PHE A 233 -12.13 -17.43 -3.36
C PHE A 233 -12.60 -17.36 -1.91
N SER A 234 -11.67 -17.18 -0.98
CA SER A 234 -11.93 -17.07 0.45
C SER A 234 -11.12 -15.94 1.08
N THR A 235 -11.42 -15.63 2.34
CA THR A 235 -10.61 -14.69 3.13
C THR A 235 -9.19 -15.21 3.36
N SER A 236 -9.02 -16.53 3.52
CA SER A 236 -7.69 -17.14 3.62
C SER A 236 -6.86 -16.99 2.34
N THR A 237 -7.45 -17.17 1.15
CA THR A 237 -6.72 -16.98 -0.12
C THR A 237 -6.27 -15.54 -0.31
N LEU A 238 -7.09 -14.57 0.11
CA LEU A 238 -6.69 -13.15 0.09
C LEU A 238 -5.49 -12.89 1.02
N ASN A 239 -5.51 -13.44 2.23
CA ASN A 239 -4.39 -13.32 3.16
C ASN A 239 -3.12 -14.00 2.63
N ASP A 240 -3.25 -15.16 1.98
CA ASP A 240 -2.12 -15.86 1.36
C ASP A 240 -1.48 -15.00 0.25
N ILE A 241 -2.27 -14.33 -0.59
CA ILE A 241 -1.78 -13.39 -1.61
C ILE A 241 -1.07 -12.19 -0.97
N LEU A 242 -1.64 -11.59 0.08
CA LEU A 242 -1.03 -10.45 0.77
C LEU A 242 0.29 -10.83 1.46
N THR A 243 0.38 -12.05 2.01
CA THR A 243 1.63 -12.58 2.56
C THR A 243 2.66 -12.78 1.46
N GLN A 244 2.29 -13.40 0.33
CA GLN A 244 3.19 -13.57 -0.83
C GLN A 244 3.68 -12.22 -1.37
N PHE A 245 2.82 -11.21 -1.42
CA PHE A 245 3.20 -9.85 -1.78
C PHE A 245 4.15 -9.20 -0.76
N SER A 246 4.09 -9.60 0.50
CA SER A 246 4.98 -9.06 1.55
C SER A 246 6.38 -9.70 1.55
N GLU A 247 6.52 -10.88 0.95
CA GLU A 247 7.77 -11.63 0.92
C GLU A 247 8.84 -10.94 0.05
N LEU A 248 10.04 -10.81 0.61
CA LEU A 248 11.18 -10.22 -0.09
C LEU A 248 11.79 -11.24 -1.06
N SER A 249 11.82 -10.90 -2.34
CA SER A 249 12.61 -11.67 -3.32
C SER A 249 14.11 -11.36 -3.18
N ILE A 250 14.77 -12.03 -2.22
CA ILE A 250 16.22 -12.02 -2.00
C ILE A 250 17.05 -12.06 -3.30
N PRO A 251 16.76 -12.94 -4.29
CA PRO A 251 17.58 -12.99 -5.51
C PRO A 251 17.55 -11.68 -6.31
N LYS A 252 16.43 -10.96 -6.34
CA LYS A 252 16.32 -9.67 -7.05
C LYS A 252 17.12 -8.58 -6.34
N VAL A 253 17.06 -8.55 -5.01
CA VAL A 253 17.86 -7.62 -4.20
C VAL A 253 19.35 -7.87 -4.42
N VAL A 254 19.83 -9.11 -4.24
CA VAL A 254 21.25 -9.44 -4.43
C VAL A 254 21.72 -9.10 -5.85
N THR A 255 20.92 -9.42 -6.87
CA THR A 255 21.23 -9.12 -8.27
C THR A 255 21.36 -7.61 -8.51
N CYS A 256 20.46 -6.79 -7.95
CA CYS A 256 20.54 -5.32 -8.03
C CYS A 256 21.85 -4.78 -7.46
N TYR A 257 22.23 -5.23 -6.26
CA TYR A 257 23.43 -4.76 -5.58
C TYR A 257 24.69 -5.15 -6.35
N ILE A 258 24.73 -6.36 -6.90
CA ILE A 258 25.83 -6.80 -7.78
C ILE A 258 25.91 -5.91 -9.02
N PHE A 259 24.79 -5.66 -9.70
CA PHE A 259 24.78 -4.80 -10.89
C PHE A 259 25.25 -3.38 -10.57
N MET A 260 24.87 -2.82 -9.42
CA MET A 260 25.33 -1.50 -8.96
C MET A 260 26.83 -1.46 -8.71
N VAL A 261 27.39 -2.49 -8.06
CA VAL A 261 28.83 -2.60 -7.81
C VAL A 261 29.60 -2.72 -9.12
N VAL A 262 29.12 -3.56 -10.05
CA VAL A 262 29.72 -3.73 -11.38
C VAL A 262 29.67 -2.43 -12.17
N TYR A 263 28.52 -1.76 -12.19
CA TYR A 263 28.35 -0.46 -12.85
C TYR A 263 29.32 0.57 -12.30
N ALA A 264 29.39 0.73 -10.97
CA ALA A 264 30.30 1.69 -10.33
C ALA A 264 31.77 1.35 -10.59
N GLY A 265 32.14 0.07 -10.55
CA GLY A 265 33.48 -0.39 -10.88
C GLY A 265 33.86 -0.07 -12.33
N VAL A 266 32.99 -0.39 -13.31
CA VAL A 266 33.27 -0.22 -14.74
C VAL A 266 33.30 1.25 -15.15
N VAL A 267 32.36 2.07 -14.68
CA VAL A 267 32.27 3.49 -15.04
C VAL A 267 33.47 4.29 -14.52
N LEU A 268 33.96 3.95 -13.33
CA LEU A 268 35.09 4.65 -12.70
C LEU A 268 36.46 4.03 -13.06
N LEU A 269 36.47 2.96 -13.86
CA LEU A 269 37.68 2.30 -14.33
C LEU A 269 38.35 3.10 -15.44
N ARG A 270 39.63 3.45 -15.26
CA ARG A 270 40.46 4.07 -16.30
C ARG A 270 41.47 3.06 -16.85
N TRP A 271 41.16 2.46 -17.98
CA TRP A 271 41.97 1.41 -18.63
C TRP A 271 43.40 1.84 -18.99
N TYR A 272 43.59 3.10 -19.37
CA TYR A 272 44.88 3.61 -19.82
C TYR A 272 45.84 3.96 -18.67
N ASP A 273 45.30 4.33 -17.50
CA ASP A 273 46.09 4.72 -16.32
C ASP A 273 45.59 3.94 -15.07
N PRO A 274 46.00 2.67 -14.87
CA PRO A 274 45.50 1.82 -13.79
C PRO A 274 45.74 2.37 -12.37
N VAL A 275 46.79 3.19 -12.21
CA VAL A 275 47.09 3.86 -10.93
C VAL A 275 46.05 4.93 -10.61
N ARG A 276 45.53 5.64 -11.62
CA ARG A 276 44.51 6.70 -11.50
C ARG A 276 43.08 6.21 -11.64
N SER A 277 42.87 4.91 -11.79
CA SER A 277 41.53 4.29 -11.75
C SER A 277 40.84 4.55 -10.41
N GLN A 278 39.54 4.83 -10.45
CA GLN A 278 38.66 5.15 -9.30
C GLN A 278 37.65 4.02 -9.00
N ALA A 279 37.80 2.86 -9.63
CA ALA A 279 36.93 1.70 -9.48
C ALA A 279 36.89 1.22 -8.02
N GLY A 280 38.01 1.19 -7.29
CA GLY A 280 38.05 0.79 -5.88
C GLY A 280 37.24 1.73 -4.98
N VAL A 281 37.27 3.04 -5.24
CA VAL A 281 36.47 4.05 -4.52
C VAL A 281 34.98 3.87 -4.81
N GLY A 282 34.61 3.62 -6.06
CA GLY A 282 33.23 3.33 -6.46
C GLY A 282 32.67 2.09 -5.78
N VAL A 283 33.43 0.99 -5.79
CA VAL A 283 33.03 -0.27 -5.12
C VAL A 283 32.88 -0.06 -3.62
N ALA A 284 33.86 0.58 -2.97
CA ALA A 284 33.81 0.87 -1.54
C ALA A 284 32.64 1.79 -1.16
N GLY A 285 32.32 2.77 -2.00
CA GLY A 285 31.18 3.66 -1.77
C GLY A 285 29.83 2.97 -1.93
N VAL A 286 29.64 2.12 -2.95
CA VAL A 286 28.40 1.32 -3.08
C VAL A 286 28.23 0.36 -1.90
N MET A 287 29.31 -0.28 -1.43
CA MET A 287 29.28 -1.12 -0.23
C MET A 287 28.93 -0.32 1.03
N LEU A 288 29.46 0.90 1.17
CA LEU A 288 29.13 1.80 2.26
C LEU A 288 27.63 2.16 2.24
N VAL A 289 27.08 2.57 1.09
CA VAL A 289 25.65 2.86 0.92
C VAL A 289 24.79 1.62 1.23
N SER A 290 25.26 0.43 0.85
CA SER A 290 24.57 -0.82 1.15
C SER A 290 24.48 -1.09 2.66
N MET A 291 25.59 -0.87 3.38
CA MET A 291 25.63 -1.00 4.84
C MET A 291 24.76 0.04 5.54
N THR A 292 24.65 1.26 4.99
CA THR A 292 23.84 2.33 5.60
C THR A 292 22.35 2.07 5.42
N VAL A 293 21.93 1.49 4.29
CA VAL A 293 20.55 1.03 4.11
C VAL A 293 20.20 -0.04 5.13
N ALA A 294 21.07 -1.03 5.33
CA ALA A 294 20.87 -2.05 6.36
C ALA A 294 20.82 -1.45 7.78
N ALA A 295 21.72 -0.52 8.09
CA ALA A 295 21.75 0.17 9.38
C ALA A 295 20.51 1.02 9.62
N GLY A 296 20.02 1.75 8.60
CA GLY A 296 18.83 2.58 8.69
C GLY A 296 17.55 1.76 8.86
N LEU A 297 17.40 0.66 8.11
CA LEU A 297 16.27 -0.27 8.29
C LEU A 297 16.33 -0.96 9.67
N GLY A 298 17.51 -1.37 10.13
CA GLY A 298 17.71 -1.91 11.47
C GLY A 298 17.36 -0.90 12.57
N PHE A 299 17.71 0.38 12.38
CA PHE A 299 17.32 1.45 13.30
C PHE A 299 15.80 1.69 13.31
N CYS A 300 15.13 1.63 12.16
CA CYS A 300 13.67 1.70 12.09
C CYS A 300 13.00 0.55 12.86
N ALA A 301 13.57 -0.66 12.80
CA ALA A 301 13.11 -1.81 13.57
C ALA A 301 13.26 -1.58 15.09
N LEU A 302 14.39 -0.98 15.52
CA LEU A 302 14.61 -0.62 16.93
C LEU A 302 13.63 0.42 17.45
N LEU A 303 13.17 1.34 16.58
CA LEU A 303 12.12 2.32 16.92
C LEU A 303 10.70 1.71 16.96
N GLY A 304 10.54 0.43 16.63
CA GLY A 304 9.25 -0.25 16.59
C GLY A 304 8.38 0.15 15.40
N ILE A 305 8.99 0.69 14.32
CA ILE A 305 8.26 1.02 13.10
C ILE A 305 8.01 -0.28 12.31
N ALA A 306 6.74 -0.67 12.18
CA ALA A 306 6.35 -1.90 11.48
C ALA A 306 6.82 -1.95 10.02
N PHE A 307 7.21 -3.12 9.54
CA PHE A 307 7.55 -3.33 8.13
C PHE A 307 6.29 -3.63 7.33
N ASN A 308 6.12 -2.91 6.22
CA ASN A 308 5.03 -3.11 5.28
C ASN A 308 5.56 -3.74 3.99
N ALA A 309 4.68 -4.38 3.22
CA ALA A 309 5.04 -4.97 1.93
C ALA A 309 5.71 -3.98 0.97
N SER A 310 5.18 -2.75 0.88
CA SER A 310 5.79 -1.70 0.05
C SER A 310 7.18 -1.28 0.54
N THR A 311 7.42 -1.31 1.85
CA THR A 311 8.73 -1.02 2.43
C THR A 311 9.74 -2.08 2.02
N THR A 312 9.41 -3.36 2.22
CA THR A 312 10.34 -4.46 1.93
C THR A 312 10.67 -4.53 0.44
N GLN A 313 9.67 -4.30 -0.42
CA GLN A 313 9.84 -4.42 -1.87
C GLN A 313 10.51 -3.23 -2.55
N ILE A 314 10.22 -1.98 -2.16
CA ILE A 314 10.65 -0.78 -2.94
C ILE A 314 11.85 -0.10 -2.29
N VAL A 315 11.86 0.03 -0.95
CA VAL A 315 12.79 0.90 -0.24
C VAL A 315 14.26 0.51 -0.45
N PRO A 316 14.69 -0.77 -0.43
CA PRO A 316 16.09 -1.12 -0.64
C PRO A 316 16.62 -0.66 -2.00
N PHE A 317 15.81 -0.80 -3.06
CA PHE A 317 16.19 -0.41 -4.42
C PHE A 317 16.22 1.11 -4.58
N LEU A 318 15.21 1.80 -4.04
CA LEU A 318 15.12 3.26 -4.07
C LEU A 318 16.25 3.91 -3.27
N ALA A 319 16.50 3.44 -2.04
CA ALA A 319 17.53 4.00 -1.16
C ALA A 319 18.94 3.78 -1.71
N LEU A 320 19.20 2.63 -2.35
CA LEU A 320 20.47 2.37 -3.03
C LEU A 320 20.70 3.34 -4.19
N GLY A 321 19.68 3.51 -5.06
CA GLY A 321 19.77 4.42 -6.20
C GLY A 321 20.02 5.87 -5.78
N LEU A 322 19.30 6.35 -4.75
CA LEU A 322 19.47 7.70 -4.21
C LEU A 322 20.81 7.88 -3.50
N GLY A 323 21.30 6.86 -2.78
CA GLY A 323 22.53 7.02 -2.00
C GLY A 323 23.82 6.94 -2.80
N VAL A 324 23.82 6.17 -3.89
CA VAL A 324 24.98 6.06 -4.79
C VAL A 324 25.18 7.34 -5.62
N ASP A 325 24.12 8.11 -5.84
CA ASP A 325 24.16 9.37 -6.60
C ASP A 325 25.11 10.41 -5.96
N ASP A 326 24.90 10.70 -4.67
CA ASP A 326 25.72 11.66 -3.92
C ASP A 326 27.21 11.23 -3.89
N MET A 327 27.48 9.92 -3.89
CA MET A 327 28.82 9.36 -3.99
C MET A 327 29.48 9.70 -5.33
N PHE A 328 28.78 9.50 -6.46
CA PHE A 328 29.32 9.81 -7.79
C PHE A 328 29.63 11.29 -7.97
N LEU A 329 28.81 12.17 -7.40
CA LEU A 329 29.07 13.61 -7.42
C LEU A 329 30.40 13.95 -6.74
N ILE A 330 30.67 13.38 -5.57
CA ILE A 330 31.94 13.58 -4.84
C ILE A 330 33.13 12.97 -5.59
N VAL A 331 32.97 11.77 -6.17
CA VAL A 331 34.05 11.09 -6.92
C VAL A 331 34.42 11.88 -8.18
N HIS A 332 33.44 12.44 -8.88
CA HIS A 332 33.69 13.23 -10.07
C HIS A 332 34.45 14.53 -9.75
N THR A 333 34.05 15.26 -8.72
CA THR A 333 34.77 16.49 -8.34
C THR A 333 36.15 16.19 -7.79
N TYR A 334 36.32 15.07 -7.08
CA TYR A 334 37.64 14.53 -6.75
C TYR A 334 38.49 14.28 -8.01
N ALA A 335 37.92 13.68 -9.05
CA ALA A 335 38.64 13.41 -10.31
C ALA A 335 39.07 14.69 -11.06
N GLU A 336 38.26 15.74 -10.99
CA GLU A 336 38.49 17.03 -11.66
C GLU A 336 39.59 17.85 -10.98
N GLU A 337 39.59 17.91 -9.64
CA GLU A 337 40.61 18.61 -8.85
C GLU A 337 42.01 17.99 -9.05
N GLU A 338 42.10 16.65 -9.12
CA GLU A 338 43.36 15.96 -9.38
C GLU A 338 43.91 16.31 -10.77
N ALA A 339 43.07 16.34 -11.81
CA ALA A 339 43.50 16.70 -13.16
C ALA A 339 44.06 18.13 -13.23
N THR A 340 43.45 19.06 -12.48
CA THR A 340 43.87 20.47 -12.40
C THR A 340 45.21 20.62 -11.70
N SER A 341 45.46 19.85 -10.63
CA SER A 341 46.73 19.86 -9.88
C SER A 341 47.95 19.42 -10.70
N VAL A 342 47.75 18.65 -11.77
CA VAL A 342 48.82 18.11 -12.64
C VAL A 342 49.13 19.04 -13.81
N LEU A 343 48.14 19.78 -14.32
CA LEU A 343 48.27 20.62 -15.52
C LEU A 343 49.03 21.94 -15.26
N CYS A 344 49.02 22.42 -14.01
CA CYS A 344 49.74 23.64 -13.59
C CYS A 344 50.74 23.33 -12.47
N PRO A 345 51.89 22.69 -12.76
CA PRO A 345 52.94 22.54 -11.75
C PRO A 345 53.40 23.92 -11.28
N HIS A 346 53.65 24.88 -12.18
CA HIS A 346 54.40 26.11 -11.89
C HIS A 346 53.81 27.07 -10.83
N LEU A 347 52.52 26.99 -10.47
CA LEU A 347 51.94 27.78 -9.37
C LEU A 347 52.34 27.27 -7.98
N TRP A 348 52.90 26.05 -7.87
CA TRP A 348 53.26 25.43 -6.59
C TRP A 348 54.54 25.98 -5.95
N TYR A 349 55.40 26.62 -6.74
CA TYR A 349 56.76 26.97 -6.29
C TYR A 349 56.80 28.19 -5.33
N SER A 350 55.73 28.97 -5.27
CA SER A 350 55.61 30.14 -4.37
C SER A 350 55.22 29.77 -2.93
N LYS A 351 54.86 28.50 -2.66
CA LYS A 351 54.29 28.06 -1.38
C LYS A 351 55.15 26.99 -0.66
N LEU A 352 56.48 27.08 -0.78
CA LEU A 352 57.41 25.99 -0.40
C LEU A 352 58.18 26.18 0.91
N TYR A 353 57.66 26.85 1.93
CA TYR A 353 58.26 26.80 3.27
C TYR A 353 57.19 26.76 4.37
N ASN A 354 56.48 25.63 4.44
CA ASN A 354 56.27 24.85 5.67
C ASN A 354 55.18 23.80 5.44
N TYR A 355 55.41 22.62 6.01
CA TYR A 355 54.39 21.61 6.34
C TYR A 355 54.06 20.53 5.28
N TRP A 356 54.96 19.54 5.16
CA TRP A 356 54.79 18.34 4.33
C TRP A 356 53.78 17.31 4.91
N PHE A 357 53.11 17.64 6.03
CA PHE A 357 52.14 16.76 6.72
C PHE A 357 50.66 17.19 6.52
N ASP A 358 50.35 18.45 6.15
CA ASP A 358 48.98 19.01 6.02
C ASP A 358 48.34 18.78 4.64
N LEU A 359 49.14 18.43 3.63
CA LEU A 359 48.66 18.28 2.25
C LEU A 359 47.67 17.11 2.05
N HIS A 360 47.50 16.25 3.07
CA HIS A 360 46.51 15.16 3.08
C HIS A 360 45.11 15.65 3.47
N GLN A 361 45.01 16.64 4.37
CA GLN A 361 43.74 17.19 4.85
C GLN A 361 43.21 18.29 3.92
N GLU A 362 44.08 19.04 3.25
CA GLU A 362 43.63 20.13 2.38
C GLU A 362 42.87 19.64 1.13
N GLN A 363 43.31 18.57 0.43
CA GLN A 363 42.65 18.15 -0.82
C GLN A 363 41.24 17.58 -0.61
N THR A 364 41.06 16.66 0.36
CA THR A 364 39.74 16.13 0.71
C THR A 364 38.83 17.24 1.25
N GLY A 365 39.40 18.19 2.01
CA GLY A 365 38.68 19.38 2.47
C GLY A 365 38.24 20.30 1.33
N ILE A 366 39.03 20.46 0.28
CA ILE A 366 38.67 21.25 -0.91
C ILE A 366 37.54 20.58 -1.70
N VAL A 367 37.60 19.26 -1.90
CA VAL A 367 36.53 18.50 -2.57
C VAL A 367 35.22 18.65 -1.78
N LEU A 368 35.25 18.43 -0.46
CA LEU A 368 34.08 18.57 0.39
C LEU A 368 33.58 20.03 0.46
N LYS A 369 34.47 21.02 0.42
CA LYS A 369 34.08 22.44 0.33
C LYS A 369 33.34 22.75 -0.97
N ARG A 370 33.69 22.09 -2.08
CA ARG A 370 33.10 22.33 -3.40
C ARG A 370 31.78 21.59 -3.61
N THR A 371 31.63 20.36 -3.10
CA THR A 371 30.41 19.53 -3.29
C THR A 371 29.61 19.22 -2.03
N GLY A 372 30.15 19.39 -0.83
CA GLY A 372 29.47 19.04 0.42
C GLY A 372 28.19 19.83 0.66
N LEU A 373 28.18 21.13 0.33
CA LEU A 373 26.97 21.95 0.40
C LEU A 373 25.87 21.44 -0.54
N ASN A 374 26.27 20.97 -1.73
CA ASN A 374 25.37 20.41 -2.73
C ASN A 374 24.69 19.13 -2.23
N VAL A 375 25.48 18.19 -1.70
CA VAL A 375 25.00 16.93 -1.12
C VAL A 375 24.10 17.17 0.10
N LEU A 376 24.46 18.14 0.95
CA LEU A 376 23.61 18.52 2.08
C LEU A 376 22.26 19.07 1.62
N LEU A 377 22.26 19.91 0.58
CA LEU A 377 21.06 20.55 0.07
C LEU A 377 20.11 19.56 -0.62
N THR A 378 20.64 18.58 -1.36
CA THR A 378 19.83 17.50 -1.96
C THR A 378 19.24 16.59 -0.89
N ALA A 379 20.05 16.12 0.07
CA ALA A 379 19.58 15.23 1.13
C ALA A 379 18.56 15.89 2.06
N LEU A 380 18.75 17.16 2.43
CA LEU A 380 17.79 17.90 3.27
C LEU A 380 16.46 18.10 2.54
N SER A 381 16.52 18.41 1.23
CA SER A 381 15.32 18.55 0.39
C SER A 381 14.58 17.21 0.23
N ASN A 382 15.30 16.11 0.02
CA ASN A 382 14.75 14.75 -0.01
C ASN A 382 14.06 14.39 1.30
N MET A 383 14.72 14.66 2.43
CA MET A 383 14.18 14.39 3.75
C MET A 383 12.89 15.19 4.00
N CYS A 384 12.86 16.48 3.66
CA CYS A 384 11.65 17.30 3.74
C CYS A 384 10.51 16.78 2.84
N ALA A 385 10.83 16.29 1.63
CA ALA A 385 9.84 15.70 0.73
C ALA A 385 9.24 14.41 1.31
N PHE A 386 10.06 13.52 1.88
CA PHE A 386 9.56 12.31 2.57
C PHE A 386 8.72 12.65 3.80
N PHE A 387 9.07 13.68 4.58
CA PHE A 387 8.23 14.14 5.69
C PHE A 387 6.90 14.76 5.20
N ALA A 388 6.90 15.49 4.09
CA ALA A 388 5.67 16.01 3.50
C ALA A 388 4.76 14.88 2.98
N ALA A 389 5.33 13.78 2.46
CA ALA A 389 4.56 12.61 2.04
C ALA A 389 3.82 11.91 3.20
N ALA A 390 4.33 12.03 4.44
CA ALA A 390 3.69 11.47 5.64
C ALA A 390 2.34 12.14 6.01
N ILE A 391 2.01 13.29 5.40
CA ILE A 391 0.71 13.98 5.55
C ILE A 391 -0.44 13.14 4.99
N ILE A 392 -0.18 12.30 3.98
CA ILE A 392 -1.19 11.43 3.38
C ILE A 392 -1.76 10.48 4.47
N PRO A 393 -3.10 10.37 4.62
CA PRO A 393 -3.72 9.72 5.77
C PRO A 393 -3.69 8.18 5.75
N VAL A 394 -2.88 7.57 4.90
CA VAL A 394 -2.76 6.11 4.77
C VAL A 394 -1.63 5.58 5.65
N PRO A 395 -1.92 4.82 6.73
CA PRO A 395 -0.91 4.44 7.74
C PRO A 395 0.30 3.70 7.16
N ALA A 396 0.07 2.76 6.24
CA ALA A 396 1.13 1.97 5.63
C ALA A 396 2.15 2.84 4.88
N LEU A 397 1.66 3.88 4.21
CA LEU A 397 2.47 4.81 3.42
C LEU A 397 3.15 5.88 4.27
N ARG A 398 2.52 6.27 5.38
CA ARG A 398 3.16 7.13 6.38
C ARG A 398 4.40 6.45 6.97
N VAL A 399 4.29 5.16 7.29
CA VAL A 399 5.41 4.35 7.78
C VAL A 399 6.52 4.23 6.73
N PHE A 400 6.18 3.92 5.47
CA PHE A 400 7.13 3.92 4.35
C PHE A 400 7.89 5.24 4.23
N SER A 401 7.18 6.37 4.30
CA SER A 401 7.76 7.70 4.15
C SER A 401 8.71 8.04 5.30
N LEU A 402 8.35 7.66 6.54
CA LEU A 402 9.21 7.83 7.72
C LEU A 402 10.48 6.97 7.63
N GLN A 403 10.36 5.71 7.21
CA GLN A 403 11.51 4.83 7.02
C GLN A 403 12.47 5.37 5.95
N ALA A 404 11.94 5.86 4.83
CA ALA A 404 12.73 6.47 3.78
C ALA A 404 13.45 7.75 4.26
N ALA A 405 12.79 8.61 5.05
CA ALA A 405 13.42 9.80 5.62
C ALA A 405 14.61 9.44 6.54
N VAL A 406 14.46 8.42 7.39
CA VAL A 406 15.53 7.90 8.25
C VAL A 406 16.69 7.37 7.40
N LEU A 407 16.39 6.60 6.35
CA LEU A 407 17.42 6.07 5.45
C LEU A 407 18.23 7.17 4.76
N VAL A 408 17.57 8.20 4.25
CA VAL A 408 18.26 9.37 3.65
C VAL A 408 19.16 10.06 4.67
N MET A 409 18.73 10.18 5.93
CA MET A 409 19.55 10.76 7.00
C MET A 409 20.81 9.92 7.29
N PHE A 410 20.68 8.58 7.39
CA PHE A 410 21.83 7.69 7.58
C PHE A 410 22.78 7.72 6.38
N ASN A 411 22.23 7.78 5.17
CA ASN A 411 23.02 7.90 3.96
C ASN A 411 23.78 9.23 3.91
N LEU A 412 23.13 10.36 4.23
CA LEU A 412 23.76 11.67 4.33
C LEU A 412 24.93 11.66 5.32
N ALA A 413 24.73 11.08 6.51
CA ALA A 413 25.78 10.97 7.52
C ALA A 413 26.97 10.15 7.00
N ALA A 414 26.74 9.02 6.33
CA ALA A 414 27.81 8.19 5.80
C ALA A 414 28.57 8.85 4.63
N VAL A 415 27.85 9.50 3.70
CA VAL A 415 28.45 10.17 2.54
C VAL A 415 29.22 11.42 2.95
N LEU A 416 28.80 12.16 3.98
CA LEU A 416 29.55 13.34 4.44
C LEU A 416 30.68 13.01 5.44
N LEU A 417 30.54 11.95 6.25
CA LEU A 417 31.53 11.63 7.30
C LEU A 417 32.48 10.50 6.90
N VAL A 418 31.96 9.39 6.40
CA VAL A 418 32.74 8.16 6.18
C VAL A 418 33.32 8.13 4.77
N PHE A 419 32.56 8.53 3.75
CA PHE A 419 33.01 8.47 2.37
C PHE A 419 34.24 9.34 2.06
N PRO A 420 34.40 10.57 2.62
CA PRO A 420 35.63 11.34 2.42
C PRO A 420 36.87 10.66 3.02
N ALA A 421 36.71 9.82 4.05
CA ALA A 421 37.80 8.99 4.57
C ALA A 421 38.22 7.91 3.56
N VAL A 422 37.26 7.31 2.83
CA VAL A 422 37.54 6.37 1.72
C VAL A 422 38.31 7.07 0.60
N VAL A 423 37.90 8.28 0.22
CA VAL A 423 38.62 9.11 -0.77
C VAL A 423 40.04 9.44 -0.29
N SER A 424 40.21 9.76 1.00
CA SER A 424 41.53 10.01 1.60
C SER A 424 42.45 8.78 1.56
N LEU A 425 41.91 7.57 1.77
CA LEU A 425 42.66 6.33 1.62
C LEU A 425 43.08 6.07 0.17
N ASP A 426 42.21 6.35 -0.80
CA ASP A 426 42.53 6.23 -2.22
C ASP A 426 43.63 7.23 -2.65
N LEU A 427 43.59 8.47 -2.15
CA LEU A 427 44.65 9.45 -2.34
C LEU A 427 46.02 8.93 -1.88
N ARG A 428 46.08 8.27 -0.71
CA ARG A 428 47.31 7.64 -0.20
C ARG A 428 47.78 6.50 -1.11
N ARG A 429 46.85 5.67 -1.63
CA ARG A 429 47.14 4.58 -2.58
C ARG A 429 47.76 5.11 -3.87
N ARG A 430 47.17 6.14 -4.46
CA ARG A 430 47.63 6.75 -5.73
C ARG A 430 49.02 7.36 -5.60
N ARG A 431 49.29 8.09 -4.52
CA ARG A 431 50.62 8.67 -4.24
C ARG A 431 51.68 7.59 -4.06
N ALA A 432 51.31 6.42 -3.52
CA ALA A 432 52.18 5.25 -3.43
C ALA A 432 52.33 4.47 -4.76
N GLY A 433 51.72 4.94 -5.86
CA GLY A 433 51.85 4.34 -7.20
C GLY A 433 51.24 2.94 -7.33
N ARG A 434 50.28 2.57 -6.47
CA ARG A 434 49.67 1.23 -6.47
C ARG A 434 48.45 1.17 -7.38
N ILE A 435 48.19 0.01 -7.97
CA ILE A 435 47.02 -0.26 -8.81
C ILE A 435 45.75 -0.34 -7.94
N ASP A 436 44.58 -0.04 -8.54
CA ASP A 436 43.28 0.17 -7.88
C ASP A 436 42.54 -1.13 -7.48
N LEU A 437 42.58 -2.19 -8.30
CA LEU A 437 41.97 -3.49 -8.01
C LEU A 437 43.07 -4.52 -7.63
N LEU A 438 42.86 -5.30 -6.56
CA LEU A 438 43.80 -6.33 -6.03
C LEU A 438 45.12 -5.77 -5.45
N CYS A 439 44.99 -4.91 -4.43
CA CYS A 439 46.05 -4.19 -3.69
C CYS A 439 47.24 -5.02 -3.14
N CYS A 440 47.29 -6.34 -3.31
CA CYS A 440 48.27 -7.21 -2.65
C CYS A 440 49.26 -7.93 -3.59
N CYS A 441 49.07 -7.96 -4.92
CA CYS A 441 49.84 -8.89 -5.77
C CYS A 441 50.74 -8.27 -6.84
N LEU A 442 50.65 -6.98 -7.16
CA LEU A 442 51.44 -6.38 -8.24
C LEU A 442 51.94 -4.97 -7.88
N PRO A 443 53.25 -4.79 -7.57
CA PRO A 443 53.85 -3.47 -7.68
C PRO A 443 53.84 -3.01 -9.14
N SER A 444 53.82 -1.69 -9.37
CA SER A 444 53.95 -1.07 -10.69
C SER A 444 55.00 -1.81 -11.53
N PRO A 445 54.71 -2.23 -12.78
CA PRO A 445 55.77 -2.69 -13.66
C PRO A 445 56.67 -1.49 -13.95
N GLY A 446 57.81 -1.44 -13.27
CA GLY A 446 58.98 -0.73 -13.77
C GLY A 446 59.37 -1.37 -15.10
N GLY A 447 58.85 -0.84 -16.19
CA GLY A 447 59.04 -1.41 -17.52
C GLY A 447 58.22 -0.67 -18.56
N SER A 448 58.93 0.17 -19.31
CA SER A 448 58.55 0.77 -20.59
C SER A 448 57.39 0.08 -21.33
N TRP A 449 56.27 0.79 -21.49
CA TRP A 449 55.34 0.49 -22.59
C TRP A 449 55.98 0.95 -23.91
N PRO A 450 55.87 0.17 -25.00
CA PRO A 450 56.60 0.40 -26.25
C PRO A 450 55.95 1.52 -27.07
N CYS A 451 56.12 2.78 -26.67
CA CYS A 451 55.80 3.94 -27.51
C CYS A 451 56.71 5.16 -27.28
N ALA A 452 57.76 5.06 -26.46
CA ALA A 452 58.62 6.20 -26.10
C ALA A 452 60.12 5.94 -26.34
N SER A 453 60.48 5.28 -27.44
CA SER A 453 61.89 5.10 -27.85
C SER A 453 62.12 5.59 -29.27
N ARG A 454 62.31 6.90 -29.42
CA ARG A 454 63.15 7.57 -30.44
C ARG A 454 62.94 9.07 -30.35
N VAL A 455 63.65 9.75 -29.46
CA VAL A 455 64.37 11.03 -29.70
C VAL A 455 65.21 11.29 -28.45
N THR A 456 66.42 10.70 -28.41
CA THR A 456 67.52 11.27 -27.62
C THR A 456 68.73 11.30 -28.55
N ALA A 457 68.80 12.34 -29.37
CA ALA A 457 70.04 12.77 -30.00
C ALA A 457 70.58 13.97 -29.21
N ALA A 458 71.86 13.87 -28.86
CA ALA A 458 72.58 14.71 -27.92
C ALA A 458 72.74 16.18 -28.34
N VAL A 459 72.77 17.09 -27.35
CA VAL A 459 73.45 18.41 -27.44
C VAL A 459 74.07 18.75 -26.07
N PRO A 460 75.33 19.21 -25.99
CA PRO A 460 76.04 19.39 -24.73
C PRO A 460 75.81 20.76 -24.06
N ARG A 461 75.94 20.77 -22.72
CA ARG A 461 75.87 21.93 -21.81
C ARG A 461 77.03 22.93 -22.00
N LYS A 462 76.74 24.23 -21.98
CA LYS A 462 77.65 25.28 -21.47
C LYS A 462 76.89 26.29 -20.59
N MET A 463 77.41 26.48 -19.38
CA MET A 463 77.01 27.51 -18.40
C MET A 463 77.78 28.82 -18.69
N ALA A 464 77.11 29.97 -18.59
CA ALA A 464 77.76 31.28 -18.40
C ALA A 464 77.04 32.06 -17.30
N ARG A 465 77.83 32.69 -16.42
CA ARG A 465 77.45 33.39 -15.18
C ARG A 465 77.44 34.90 -15.47
N VAL A 466 76.40 35.63 -15.07
CA VAL A 466 76.37 37.12 -15.14
C VAL A 466 75.91 37.68 -13.79
N VAL A 467 76.64 38.68 -13.30
CA VAL A 467 76.45 39.45 -12.05
C VAL A 467 75.58 40.69 -12.33
N PRO A 468 74.65 41.12 -11.44
CA PRO A 468 73.82 42.31 -11.69
C PRO A 468 74.30 43.58 -10.95
N GLU A 469 74.17 44.74 -11.60
CA GLU A 469 74.25 46.11 -11.03
C GLU A 469 72.85 46.75 -10.88
N PRO A 470 72.66 47.81 -10.05
CA PRO A 470 71.35 48.25 -9.58
C PRO A 470 70.64 49.28 -10.49
N PRO A 471 69.28 49.35 -10.50
CA PRO A 471 68.52 50.20 -11.43
C PRO A 471 68.21 51.62 -10.93
N LYS A 472 68.17 52.59 -11.87
CA LYS A 472 67.70 53.99 -11.71
C LYS A 472 66.17 54.09 -11.77
N LYS A 473 65.57 55.00 -10.97
CA LYS A 473 64.11 55.28 -10.90
C LYS A 473 63.71 56.48 -11.76
N LEU A 474 62.55 56.42 -12.42
CA LEU A 474 61.88 57.56 -13.08
C LEU A 474 60.43 57.65 -12.58
N GLN A 475 59.94 58.88 -12.32
CA GLN A 475 58.58 59.19 -11.84
C GLN A 475 57.82 60.01 -12.89
N ALA A 476 56.50 59.80 -13.02
CA ALA A 476 55.60 60.63 -13.81
C ALA A 476 54.39 61.08 -12.97
N ILE A 477 54.01 62.35 -13.10
CA ILE A 477 52.94 63.02 -12.36
C ILE A 477 51.75 63.20 -13.30
N THR A 478 50.57 62.64 -12.98
CA THR A 478 49.31 62.96 -13.65
C THR A 478 48.45 63.88 -12.79
N ARG A 479 48.12 65.08 -13.30
CA ARG A 479 47.16 66.01 -12.70
C ARG A 479 45.74 65.58 -13.04
N ALA A 480 44.93 65.25 -12.04
CA ALA A 480 43.47 65.24 -12.15
C ALA A 480 42.92 66.22 -11.09
N LEU A 481 42.07 67.16 -11.52
CA LEU A 481 41.46 68.18 -10.67
C LEU A 481 40.09 67.67 -10.19
N PRO A 482 39.87 67.56 -8.87
CA PRO A 482 38.59 67.90 -8.26
C PRO A 482 38.77 68.86 -7.07
N PRO A 483 37.73 69.61 -6.66
CA PRO A 483 37.83 70.63 -5.63
C PRO A 483 37.69 69.98 -4.25
N ASP A 484 38.76 69.35 -3.77
CA ASP A 484 39.17 69.44 -2.35
C ASP A 484 40.51 68.73 -2.14
N ARG A 485 41.37 69.35 -1.34
CA ARG A 485 42.81 69.07 -1.25
C ARG A 485 43.10 67.71 -0.61
N GLN A 486 43.64 66.76 -1.38
CA GLN A 486 44.68 65.80 -0.97
C GLN A 486 45.37 65.15 -2.19
N GLN A 487 46.69 65.29 -2.30
CA GLN A 487 47.51 64.68 -3.37
C GLN A 487 47.81 63.21 -3.04
N THR A 488 47.52 62.28 -3.95
CA THR A 488 47.97 60.88 -3.87
C THR A 488 49.11 60.63 -4.87
N VAL A 489 50.27 60.19 -4.39
CA VAL A 489 51.45 59.85 -5.21
C VAL A 489 51.44 58.33 -5.48
N THR A 490 51.35 57.93 -6.75
CA THR A 490 51.56 56.54 -7.18
C THR A 490 52.93 56.41 -7.83
N VAL A 491 53.78 55.50 -7.33
CA VAL A 491 55.10 55.20 -7.90
C VAL A 491 54.92 54.09 -8.95
N LEU A 492 55.20 54.40 -10.22
CA LEU A 492 55.27 53.43 -11.31
C LEU A 492 56.57 52.60 -11.21
N ALA A 493 56.46 51.28 -11.28
CA ALA A 493 57.60 50.38 -11.44
C ALA A 493 58.09 50.38 -12.90
N SER A 494 59.41 50.41 -13.11
CA SER A 494 60.07 50.45 -14.42
C SER A 494 59.85 49.17 -15.26
N PRO A 495 59.76 49.26 -16.60
CA PRO A 495 59.70 48.09 -17.48
C PRO A 495 61.10 47.43 -17.64
N PRO A 496 61.19 46.08 -17.74
CA PRO A 496 62.45 45.42 -18.05
C PRO A 496 62.85 45.58 -19.54
N PRO A 497 64.14 45.56 -19.87
CA PRO A 497 64.65 45.79 -21.23
C PRO A 497 64.38 44.61 -22.16
N ALA A 498 64.03 44.91 -23.41
CA ALA A 498 63.78 43.94 -24.47
C ALA A 498 65.09 43.24 -24.90
N THR A 499 65.21 41.94 -24.60
CA THR A 499 66.12 41.03 -25.33
C THR A 499 65.43 39.67 -25.49
N LEU A 500 65.47 39.17 -26.73
CA LEU A 500 64.75 38.03 -27.29
C LEU A 500 64.98 36.70 -26.54
N LEU A 501 63.93 36.17 -25.91
CA LEU A 501 63.58 34.73 -25.77
C LEU A 501 62.27 34.64 -24.97
N GLN A 502 61.13 34.73 -25.66
CA GLN A 502 59.80 34.56 -25.05
C GLN A 502 59.54 33.07 -24.76
N THR A 503 59.60 32.70 -23.49
CA THR A 503 58.86 31.57 -22.92
C THR A 503 57.36 31.94 -22.89
N PRO A 504 56.43 31.09 -23.37
CA PRO A 504 55.01 31.42 -23.30
C PRO A 504 54.49 31.27 -21.86
N GLU A 505 54.06 32.38 -21.27
CA GLU A 505 53.23 32.38 -20.06
C GLU A 505 51.84 31.84 -20.41
N CYS A 506 51.41 30.78 -19.72
CA CYS A 506 50.13 30.13 -19.94
C CYS A 506 49.06 30.79 -19.06
N TRP A 507 48.32 31.75 -19.63
CA TRP A 507 47.02 32.18 -19.14
C TRP A 507 45.94 31.30 -19.79
N VAL A 508 45.33 30.40 -19.01
CA VAL A 508 44.23 29.54 -19.50
C VAL A 508 42.91 30.28 -19.32
N GLY A 509 42.56 31.04 -20.36
CA GLY A 509 41.21 31.56 -20.62
C GLY A 509 40.95 31.39 -22.11
N SER A 510 40.15 30.40 -22.47
CA SER A 510 39.85 30.02 -23.86
C SER A 510 39.21 31.16 -24.66
N THR A 511 40.03 31.87 -25.44
CA THR A 511 39.65 32.56 -26.69
C THR A 511 40.82 32.54 -27.67
N ARG A 512 41.04 31.41 -28.34
CA ARG A 512 41.84 31.32 -29.58
C ARG A 512 41.33 30.19 -30.48
N GLU A 513 40.09 30.33 -30.93
CA GLU A 513 39.59 29.66 -32.15
C GLU A 513 38.65 30.64 -32.88
N LEU A 514 39.15 31.81 -33.26
CA LEU A 514 38.62 32.63 -34.35
C LEU A 514 39.62 33.77 -34.56
N LEU A 515 40.58 33.56 -35.47
CA LEU A 515 41.38 34.57 -36.20
C LEU A 515 42.68 33.91 -36.70
N THR A 516 42.55 32.99 -37.65
CA THR A 516 43.61 32.70 -38.62
C THR A 516 42.95 32.37 -39.95
N ILE A 517 42.53 33.42 -40.67
CA ILE A 517 42.36 33.39 -42.11
C ILE A 517 43.39 34.37 -42.66
N ASP A 518 44.21 33.83 -43.56
CA ASP A 518 45.06 34.47 -44.57
C ASP A 518 46.24 35.34 -44.14
N LEU A 519 47.44 34.75 -44.23
CA LEU A 519 48.44 35.20 -45.21
C LEU A 519 49.48 34.10 -45.48
N GLU A 520 49.73 33.89 -46.76
CA GLU A 520 50.51 32.85 -47.43
C GLU A 520 51.97 32.71 -46.94
N ASN A 521 52.46 31.47 -46.77
CA ASN A 521 53.35 30.82 -47.74
C ASN A 521 54.04 29.56 -47.17
N GLY A 522 53.97 28.46 -47.94
CA GLY A 522 55.11 27.55 -48.13
C GLY A 522 55.28 26.35 -47.19
N ARG A 523 54.99 25.16 -47.75
CA ARG A 523 55.52 23.81 -47.42
C ARG A 523 54.86 23.01 -46.30
N SER A 524 53.91 22.18 -46.74
CA SER A 524 53.76 20.75 -46.45
C SER A 524 54.70 20.11 -45.40
N SER A 525 54.11 19.73 -44.27
CA SER A 525 54.26 18.38 -43.71
C SER A 525 53.12 18.14 -42.72
N GLU A 526 52.13 17.36 -43.14
CA GLU A 526 51.08 16.84 -42.25
C GLU A 526 51.70 15.97 -41.15
N PHE A 527 51.42 16.31 -39.90
CA PHE A 527 51.54 15.39 -38.77
C PHE A 527 50.26 15.52 -37.95
N ARG A 528 49.25 14.70 -38.28
CA ARG A 528 48.08 14.48 -37.40
C ARG A 528 48.47 13.41 -36.38
N PRO A 529 48.54 13.69 -35.07
CA PRO A 529 48.53 12.62 -34.09
C PRO A 529 47.10 12.08 -34.00
N TYR A 530 46.95 10.79 -34.27
CA TYR A 530 45.72 10.01 -34.18
C TYR A 530 45.03 10.22 -32.82
N GLU A 531 43.90 10.93 -32.81
CA GLU A 531 42.92 10.90 -31.72
C GLU A 531 42.19 9.56 -31.74
N CYS A 532 42.78 8.52 -31.14
CA CYS A 532 42.05 7.30 -30.86
C CYS A 532 40.94 7.59 -29.84
N LEU A 533 39.68 7.47 -30.29
CA LEU A 533 38.42 7.38 -29.53
C LEU A 533 38.54 7.58 -27.99
N ARG A 534 38.55 8.84 -27.53
CA ARG A 534 38.31 9.17 -26.11
C ARG A 534 36.86 9.62 -25.96
N TRP A 535 35.94 8.66 -25.82
CA TRP A 535 34.56 8.93 -25.42
C TRP A 535 34.54 9.30 -23.92
N SER A 536 34.25 10.56 -23.62
CA SER A 536 34.05 11.04 -22.24
C SER A 536 32.81 11.93 -22.23
N LEU A 537 31.93 11.72 -21.26
CA LEU A 537 30.68 12.47 -21.11
C LEU A 537 30.93 13.99 -21.00
N THR A 538 32.04 14.39 -20.39
CA THR A 538 32.45 15.80 -20.31
C THR A 538 32.81 16.36 -21.68
N ARG A 539 33.53 15.63 -22.53
CA ARG A 539 33.84 16.05 -23.93
C ARG A 539 32.60 16.14 -24.80
N LEU A 540 31.64 15.23 -24.62
CA LEU A 540 30.35 15.29 -25.31
C LEU A 540 29.58 16.56 -24.91
N ALA A 541 29.57 16.87 -23.61
CA ALA A 541 28.94 18.08 -23.09
C ALA A 541 29.57 19.36 -23.64
N THR A 542 30.91 19.44 -23.67
CA THR A 542 31.64 20.64 -24.13
C THR A 542 31.57 20.83 -25.64
N ASN A 543 31.79 19.78 -26.43
CA ASN A 543 32.02 19.92 -27.86
C ASN A 543 30.73 19.90 -28.68
N HIS A 544 29.69 19.22 -28.21
CA HIS A 544 28.44 19.06 -28.95
C HIS A 544 27.24 19.68 -28.24
N TYR A 545 27.03 19.43 -26.94
CA TYR A 545 25.80 19.82 -26.25
C TYR A 545 25.74 21.32 -25.88
N ALA A 546 26.78 21.86 -25.24
CA ALA A 546 26.87 23.28 -24.87
C ALA A 546 26.79 24.26 -26.07
N PRO A 547 27.51 24.05 -27.20
CA PRO A 547 27.37 24.91 -28.37
C PRO A 547 26.01 24.78 -29.06
N LEU A 548 25.33 23.64 -28.94
CA LEU A 548 23.98 23.46 -29.48
C LEU A 548 22.94 24.26 -28.68
N ILE A 549 22.97 24.17 -27.35
CA ILE A 549 22.02 24.86 -26.46
C ILE A 549 22.21 26.38 -26.48
N THR A 550 23.41 26.88 -26.73
CA THR A 550 23.67 28.32 -26.73
C THR A 550 23.10 29.04 -27.95
N LYS A 551 22.84 28.33 -29.06
CA LYS A 551 22.21 28.87 -30.28
C LYS A 551 20.76 29.30 -30.03
N SER A 552 20.43 30.54 -30.40
CA SER A 552 19.08 31.12 -30.26
C SER A 552 17.94 30.27 -30.87
N PRO A 553 18.03 29.72 -32.11
CA PRO A 553 16.94 28.93 -32.66
C PRO A 553 16.67 27.66 -31.83
N PHE A 554 17.72 27.01 -31.33
CA PHE A 554 17.58 25.82 -30.51
C PHE A 554 16.91 26.11 -29.16
N LYS A 555 17.22 27.26 -28.53
CA LYS A 555 16.54 27.72 -27.31
C LYS A 555 15.05 27.93 -27.52
N VAL A 556 14.67 28.59 -28.62
CA VAL A 556 13.25 28.84 -28.95
C VAL A 556 12.51 27.53 -29.19
N ILE A 557 13.08 26.61 -29.98
CA ILE A 557 12.51 25.28 -30.23
C ILE A 557 12.35 24.50 -28.93
N THR A 558 13.36 24.52 -28.05
CA THR A 558 13.31 23.81 -26.75
C THR A 558 12.23 24.39 -25.84
N MET A 559 12.08 25.72 -25.78
CA MET A 559 11.02 26.36 -24.99
C MET A 559 9.63 26.07 -25.53
N ILE A 560 9.44 26.10 -26.85
CA ILE A 560 8.17 25.69 -27.48
C ILE A 560 7.87 24.23 -27.15
N GLY A 561 8.87 23.34 -27.29
CA GLY A 561 8.75 21.93 -26.90
C GLY A 561 8.30 21.75 -25.46
N LEU A 562 8.93 22.45 -24.51
CA LEU A 562 8.55 22.40 -23.09
C LEU A 562 7.12 22.87 -22.86
N VAL A 563 6.69 23.97 -23.49
CA VAL A 563 5.30 24.46 -23.37
C VAL A 563 4.31 23.47 -23.97
N THR A 564 4.62 22.85 -25.12
CA THR A 564 3.75 21.84 -25.73
C THR A 564 3.60 20.60 -24.86
N ILE A 565 4.70 20.11 -24.26
CA ILE A 565 4.68 18.98 -23.33
C ILE A 565 3.88 19.34 -22.08
N LEU A 566 4.04 20.55 -21.55
CA LEU A 566 3.31 20.99 -20.37
C LEU A 566 1.80 21.13 -20.65
N ALA A 567 1.41 21.64 -21.82
CA ALA A 567 0.02 21.70 -22.24
C ALA A 567 -0.59 20.29 -22.42
N ALA A 568 0.16 19.37 -23.06
CA ALA A 568 -0.25 17.97 -23.17
C ALA A 568 -0.38 17.28 -21.80
N SER A 569 0.51 17.63 -20.86
CA SER A 569 0.47 17.11 -19.48
C SER A 569 -0.77 17.61 -18.74
N ILE A 570 -1.11 18.90 -18.83
CA ILE A 570 -2.36 19.46 -18.26
C ILE A 570 -3.58 18.73 -18.82
N TRP A 571 -3.60 18.46 -20.13
CA TRP A 571 -4.65 17.64 -20.74
C TRP A 571 -4.67 16.22 -20.15
N GLY A 572 -3.50 15.58 -19.97
CA GLY A 572 -3.37 14.29 -19.30
C GLY A 572 -3.92 14.27 -17.87
N VAL A 573 -3.69 15.33 -17.08
CA VAL A 573 -4.23 15.46 -15.70
C VAL A 573 -5.76 15.36 -15.68
N THR A 574 -6.45 15.89 -16.70
CA THR A 574 -7.92 15.81 -16.77
C THR A 574 -8.45 14.38 -16.96
N LYS A 575 -7.61 13.46 -17.44
CA LYS A 575 -7.95 12.04 -17.63
C LYS A 575 -7.60 11.13 -16.46
N VAL A 576 -6.98 11.66 -15.40
CA VAL A 576 -6.60 10.86 -14.23
C VAL A 576 -7.86 10.40 -13.48
N SER A 577 -8.07 9.09 -13.45
CA SER A 577 -9.11 8.41 -12.67
C SER A 577 -8.57 7.95 -11.32
N ASP A 578 -9.40 7.98 -10.27
CA ASP A 578 -9.02 7.52 -8.94
C ASP A 578 -9.30 6.01 -8.77
N GLY A 579 -8.46 5.31 -8.02
CA GLY A 579 -8.70 3.93 -7.60
C GLY A 579 -7.48 3.03 -7.64
N LEU A 580 -7.64 1.86 -7.02
CA LEU A 580 -6.74 0.71 -7.08
C LEU A 580 -7.64 -0.50 -7.05
N ASP A 581 -7.67 -1.28 -8.12
CA ASP A 581 -8.49 -2.49 -8.16
C ASP A 581 -7.70 -3.61 -7.49
N LEU A 582 -8.39 -4.50 -6.76
CA LEU A 582 -7.72 -5.62 -6.11
C LEU A 582 -7.04 -6.55 -7.13
N THR A 583 -7.56 -6.58 -8.36
CA THR A 583 -6.98 -7.30 -9.50
C THR A 583 -5.56 -6.84 -9.83
N ASP A 584 -5.20 -5.57 -9.58
CA ASP A 584 -3.87 -5.06 -9.89
C ASP A 584 -2.79 -5.67 -8.97
N ILE A 585 -3.18 -6.09 -7.75
CA ILE A 585 -2.30 -6.67 -6.73
C ILE A 585 -2.10 -8.17 -6.97
N VAL A 586 -3.06 -8.85 -7.61
CA VAL A 586 -2.99 -10.29 -7.85
C VAL A 586 -2.26 -10.58 -9.17
N PRO A 587 -1.35 -11.57 -9.23
CA PRO A 587 -0.69 -11.93 -10.48
C PRO A 587 -1.69 -12.38 -11.57
N GLN A 588 -1.53 -11.90 -12.81
CA GLN A 588 -2.53 -12.07 -13.88
C GLN A 588 -2.84 -13.54 -14.26
N ASN A 589 -1.89 -14.46 -14.07
CA ASN A 589 -1.98 -15.85 -14.51
C ASN A 589 -2.55 -16.81 -13.44
N THR A 590 -3.33 -16.32 -12.49
CA THR A 590 -3.88 -17.14 -11.40
C THR A 590 -5.42 -17.21 -11.43
N ASP A 591 -5.96 -18.29 -10.88
CA ASP A 591 -7.41 -18.53 -10.79
C ASP A 591 -8.08 -17.46 -9.93
N GLU A 592 -7.36 -16.91 -8.94
CA GLU A 592 -7.82 -15.83 -8.06
C GLU A 592 -7.94 -14.50 -8.82
N HIS A 593 -7.02 -14.19 -9.73
CA HIS A 593 -7.13 -13.01 -10.59
C HIS A 593 -8.35 -13.12 -11.51
N ALA A 594 -8.58 -14.29 -12.10
CA ALA A 594 -9.76 -14.56 -12.92
C ALA A 594 -11.07 -14.42 -12.12
N PHE A 595 -11.11 -14.93 -10.88
CA PHE A 595 -12.24 -14.75 -9.98
C PHE A 595 -12.51 -13.27 -9.70
N LEU A 596 -11.51 -12.51 -9.27
CA LEU A 596 -11.68 -11.09 -8.92
C LEU A 596 -12.05 -10.23 -10.14
N SER A 597 -11.52 -10.57 -11.32
CA SER A 597 -11.91 -9.92 -12.58
C SER A 597 -13.38 -10.17 -12.90
N ALA A 598 -13.85 -11.42 -12.79
CA ALA A 598 -15.26 -11.75 -12.97
C ALA A 598 -16.15 -11.09 -11.90
N GLN A 599 -15.73 -11.06 -10.64
CA GLN A 599 -16.45 -10.39 -9.57
C GLN A 599 -16.58 -8.88 -9.83
N GLY A 600 -15.48 -8.19 -10.16
CA GLY A 600 -15.51 -6.76 -10.44
C GLY A 600 -16.33 -6.39 -11.68
N GLN A 601 -16.32 -7.25 -12.70
CA GLN A 601 -17.05 -7.02 -13.95
C GLN A 601 -18.56 -7.28 -13.82
N TYR A 602 -18.95 -8.38 -13.17
CA TYR A 602 -20.33 -8.85 -13.17
C TYR A 602 -21.07 -8.62 -11.86
N PHE A 603 -20.36 -8.55 -10.73
CA PHE A 603 -20.93 -8.53 -9.38
C PHE A 603 -20.46 -7.28 -8.60
N GLY A 604 -20.94 -6.12 -9.03
CA GLY A 604 -20.72 -4.84 -8.34
C GLY A 604 -21.66 -4.62 -7.15
N PHE A 605 -21.85 -5.64 -6.31
CA PHE A 605 -22.71 -5.54 -5.12
C PHE A 605 -21.88 -5.46 -3.85
N TYR A 606 -22.37 -4.72 -2.86
CA TYR A 606 -21.74 -4.64 -1.55
C TYR A 606 -22.79 -4.57 -0.45
N ASN A 607 -22.54 -5.28 0.65
CA ASN A 607 -23.36 -5.16 1.85
C ASN A 607 -22.87 -3.97 2.69
N ILE A 608 -23.83 -3.17 3.17
CA ILE A 608 -23.59 -2.07 4.10
C ILE A 608 -24.56 -2.18 5.28
N TYR A 609 -24.13 -1.71 6.43
CA TYR A 609 -24.94 -1.68 7.63
C TYR A 609 -25.09 -0.23 8.08
N ALA A 610 -26.32 0.27 8.15
CA ALA A 610 -26.60 1.54 8.78
C ALA A 610 -26.70 1.31 10.29
N VAL A 611 -25.71 1.78 11.04
CA VAL A 611 -25.60 1.54 12.47
C VAL A 611 -26.08 2.76 13.24
N THR A 612 -26.97 2.56 14.19
CA THR A 612 -27.36 3.55 15.19
C THR A 612 -26.59 3.30 16.48
N MET A 613 -26.04 4.37 17.08
CA MET A 613 -25.15 4.26 18.25
C MET A 613 -25.45 5.29 19.33
N GLY A 614 -24.87 5.15 20.52
CA GLY A 614 -24.97 6.14 21.60
C GLY A 614 -26.31 6.09 22.36
N ASP A 615 -26.56 7.08 23.22
CA ASP A 615 -27.73 7.15 24.09
C ASP A 615 -28.99 7.64 23.34
N PHE A 616 -29.30 7.03 22.20
CA PHE A 616 -30.51 7.33 21.45
C PHE A 616 -31.74 6.71 22.14
N GLU A 617 -32.76 7.52 22.42
CA GLU A 617 -34.01 7.03 22.99
C GLU A 617 -34.89 6.35 21.94
N TYR A 618 -34.64 5.07 21.69
CA TYR A 618 -35.46 4.24 20.78
C TYR A 618 -36.96 4.24 21.09
N PRO A 619 -37.42 4.17 22.36
CA PRO A 619 -38.86 4.09 22.64
C PRO A 619 -39.63 5.35 22.24
N THR A 620 -39.06 6.54 22.42
CA THR A 620 -39.73 7.83 22.18
C THR A 620 -39.57 8.29 20.73
N ASN A 621 -38.40 8.06 20.12
CA ASN A 621 -38.04 8.59 18.80
C ASN A 621 -38.16 7.58 17.64
N GLN A 622 -39.13 6.66 17.70
CA GLN A 622 -39.32 5.60 16.69
C GLN A 622 -39.54 6.15 15.26
N ARG A 623 -40.25 7.28 15.11
CA ARG A 623 -40.50 7.91 13.80
C ARG A 623 -39.22 8.31 13.09
N LEU A 624 -38.24 8.82 13.84
CA LEU A 624 -36.96 9.24 13.27
C LEU A 624 -36.20 8.05 12.66
N LEU A 625 -36.37 6.85 13.22
CA LEU A 625 -35.76 5.63 12.70
C LEU A 625 -36.43 5.15 11.40
N TYR A 626 -37.75 5.28 11.30
CA TYR A 626 -38.47 5.04 10.04
C TYR A 626 -38.06 6.05 8.96
N ASP A 627 -38.04 7.35 9.29
CA ASP A 627 -37.58 8.40 8.37
C ASP A 627 -36.14 8.17 7.90
N TYR A 628 -35.27 7.68 8.79
CA TYR A 628 -33.89 7.34 8.48
C TYR A 628 -33.81 6.18 7.49
N HIS A 629 -34.56 5.10 7.75
CA HIS A 629 -34.65 3.95 6.84
C HIS A 629 -35.19 4.36 5.47
N GLU A 630 -36.31 5.08 5.42
CA GLU A 630 -36.90 5.58 4.17
C GLU A 630 -35.98 6.57 3.43
N GLY A 631 -35.12 7.28 4.16
CA GLY A 631 -34.09 8.15 3.59
C GLY A 631 -33.18 7.43 2.59
N PHE A 632 -32.93 6.14 2.78
CA PHE A 632 -32.10 5.33 1.88
C PHE A 632 -32.77 5.05 0.53
N MET A 633 -34.10 5.20 0.40
CA MET A 633 -34.79 5.07 -0.90
C MET A 633 -34.30 6.09 -1.93
N ARG A 634 -33.76 7.23 -1.45
CA ARG A 634 -33.21 8.32 -2.28
C ARG A 634 -31.83 8.00 -2.84
N VAL A 635 -31.13 7.02 -2.27
CA VAL A 635 -29.82 6.58 -2.75
C VAL A 635 -30.05 5.60 -3.90
N PRO A 636 -29.68 5.95 -5.15
CA PRO A 636 -30.00 5.13 -6.32
C PRO A 636 -29.27 3.79 -6.33
N SER A 637 -28.14 3.68 -5.63
CA SER A 637 -27.35 2.46 -5.56
C SER A 637 -27.88 1.45 -4.55
N VAL A 638 -28.93 1.75 -3.76
CA VAL A 638 -29.49 0.80 -2.77
C VAL A 638 -30.49 -0.12 -3.47
N ILE A 639 -30.36 -1.43 -3.25
CA ILE A 639 -31.28 -2.44 -3.79
C ILE A 639 -32.66 -2.27 -3.16
N LYS A 640 -33.68 -2.34 -4.02
CA LYS A 640 -35.10 -2.23 -3.66
C LYS A 640 -35.78 -3.57 -3.92
N ASN A 641 -36.83 -3.85 -3.16
CA ASN A 641 -37.70 -5.00 -3.37
C ASN A 641 -38.51 -4.82 -4.66
N ASP A 642 -39.18 -5.89 -5.11
CA ASP A 642 -40.00 -5.87 -6.33
C ASP A 642 -41.13 -4.81 -6.29
N ASP A 643 -41.63 -4.50 -5.09
CA ASP A 643 -42.62 -3.45 -4.84
C ASP A 643 -42.04 -2.02 -4.94
N GLY A 644 -40.72 -1.88 -5.15
CA GLY A 644 -39.99 -0.62 -5.18
C GLY A 644 -39.65 -0.04 -3.79
N GLY A 645 -40.09 -0.72 -2.72
CA GLY A 645 -39.75 -0.41 -1.33
C GLY A 645 -38.37 -0.93 -0.89
N LEU A 646 -37.96 -0.59 0.32
CA LEU A 646 -36.77 -1.18 0.95
C LEU A 646 -37.12 -2.48 1.68
N PRO A 647 -36.14 -3.38 1.89
CA PRO A 647 -36.30 -4.52 2.79
C PRO A 647 -36.77 -4.08 4.18
N ASP A 648 -37.64 -4.87 4.81
CA ASP A 648 -38.07 -4.59 6.18
C ASP A 648 -36.88 -4.70 7.15
N PHE A 649 -36.81 -3.75 8.09
CA PHE A 649 -35.81 -3.78 9.15
C PHE A 649 -36.42 -4.25 10.47
N TRP A 650 -35.59 -4.36 11.51
CA TRP A 650 -35.99 -4.98 12.78
C TRP A 650 -37.19 -4.30 13.46
N LEU A 651 -37.35 -2.96 13.36
CA LEU A 651 -38.46 -2.26 14.03
C LEU A 651 -39.79 -2.51 13.31
N SER A 652 -39.79 -2.59 11.97
CA SER A 652 -40.99 -2.95 11.20
C SER A 652 -41.41 -4.39 11.52
N MET A 653 -40.47 -5.34 11.54
CA MET A 653 -40.76 -6.74 11.88
C MET A 653 -41.25 -6.89 13.32
N PHE A 654 -40.62 -6.19 14.27
CA PHE A 654 -41.02 -6.16 15.67
C PHE A 654 -42.42 -5.59 15.86
N ARG A 655 -42.74 -4.50 15.16
CA ARG A 655 -44.08 -3.90 15.17
C ARG A 655 -45.13 -4.84 14.59
N GLU A 656 -44.85 -5.47 13.46
CA GLU A 656 -45.79 -6.43 12.83
C GLU A 656 -46.10 -7.61 13.76
N TRP A 657 -45.09 -8.14 14.45
CA TRP A 657 -45.26 -9.20 15.44
C TRP A 657 -46.19 -8.76 16.59
N LEU A 658 -45.97 -7.57 17.15
CA LEU A 658 -46.84 -7.02 18.20
C LEU A 658 -48.28 -6.78 17.73
N ILE A 659 -48.48 -6.33 16.48
CA ILE A 659 -49.81 -6.19 15.87
C ILE A 659 -50.48 -7.57 15.75
N GLY A 660 -49.74 -8.61 15.37
CA GLY A 660 -50.21 -10.00 15.34
C GLY A 660 -50.69 -10.47 16.71
N LEU A 661 -49.87 -10.26 17.75
CA LEU A 661 -50.22 -10.61 19.13
C LEU A 661 -51.43 -9.83 19.64
N GLN A 662 -51.53 -8.53 19.33
CA GLN A 662 -52.70 -7.72 19.71
C GLN A 662 -53.97 -8.26 19.05
N LYS A 663 -53.94 -8.65 17.77
CA LYS A 663 -55.08 -9.25 17.08
C LYS A 663 -55.48 -10.60 17.69
N ALA A 664 -54.51 -11.44 18.05
CA ALA A 664 -54.76 -12.71 18.72
C ALA A 664 -55.41 -12.51 20.10
N PHE A 665 -54.89 -11.56 20.88
CA PHE A 665 -55.45 -11.16 22.16
C PHE A 665 -56.87 -10.62 22.03
N ASP A 666 -57.12 -9.67 21.12
CA ASP A 666 -58.45 -9.06 20.92
C ASP A 666 -59.49 -10.13 20.53
N ARG A 667 -59.10 -11.10 19.69
CA ARG A 667 -59.94 -12.24 19.31
C ARG A 667 -60.27 -13.11 20.52
N ASP A 668 -59.29 -13.47 21.34
CA ASP A 668 -59.50 -14.35 22.48
C ASP A 668 -60.25 -13.65 23.63
N TRP A 669 -60.06 -12.34 23.77
CA TRP A 669 -60.82 -11.48 24.67
C TRP A 669 -62.29 -11.40 24.24
N SER A 670 -62.58 -11.20 22.95
CA SER A 670 -63.95 -11.18 22.42
C SER A 670 -64.70 -12.51 22.61
N ARG A 671 -63.97 -13.63 22.63
CA ARG A 671 -64.50 -14.97 22.89
C ARG A 671 -64.63 -15.30 24.38
N GLY A 672 -64.20 -14.41 25.27
CA GLY A 672 -64.15 -14.66 26.71
C GLY A 672 -63.16 -15.74 27.14
N SER A 673 -62.20 -16.09 26.27
CA SER A 673 -61.16 -17.09 26.55
C SER A 673 -60.05 -16.53 27.46
N ILE A 674 -59.89 -15.20 27.47
CA ILE A 674 -59.02 -14.46 28.38
C ILE A 674 -59.87 -13.44 29.12
N THR A 675 -59.75 -13.36 30.44
CA THR A 675 -60.34 -12.32 31.28
C THR A 675 -59.24 -11.53 31.99
N GLN A 676 -59.60 -10.43 32.65
CA GLN A 676 -58.63 -9.59 33.35
C GLN A 676 -57.87 -10.36 34.45
N GLU A 677 -58.52 -11.34 35.08
CA GLU A 677 -58.00 -12.10 36.21
C GLU A 677 -57.21 -13.35 35.76
N ARG A 678 -57.73 -14.07 34.77
CA ARG A 678 -57.26 -15.40 34.34
C ARG A 678 -57.49 -15.65 32.84
N TRP A 679 -56.69 -16.54 32.27
CA TRP A 679 -56.97 -17.15 30.96
C TRP A 679 -57.44 -18.60 31.14
N PHE A 680 -58.28 -19.07 30.22
CA PHE A 680 -58.78 -20.44 30.19
C PHE A 680 -57.95 -21.29 29.22
N GLN A 681 -58.05 -22.62 29.32
CA GLN A 681 -57.33 -23.55 28.44
C GLN A 681 -57.66 -23.39 26.95
N ASN A 682 -58.82 -22.79 26.63
CA ASN A 682 -59.23 -22.51 25.26
C ASN A 682 -58.56 -21.26 24.65
N ALA A 683 -57.74 -20.54 25.40
CA ALA A 683 -57.00 -19.37 24.91
C ALA A 683 -55.84 -19.79 23.99
N SER A 684 -55.58 -18.99 22.94
CA SER A 684 -54.45 -19.22 22.06
C SER A 684 -53.14 -18.82 22.75
N ASP A 685 -52.05 -19.52 22.41
CA ASP A 685 -50.72 -19.25 22.97
C ASP A 685 -50.27 -17.80 22.71
N GLU A 686 -50.49 -17.31 21.48
CA GLU A 686 -50.25 -15.92 21.09
C GLU A 686 -51.12 -14.92 21.86
N GLY A 687 -52.38 -15.26 22.12
CA GLY A 687 -53.29 -14.44 22.93
C GLY A 687 -52.83 -14.33 24.39
N ILE A 688 -52.36 -15.43 24.97
CA ILE A 688 -51.77 -15.46 26.32
C ILE A 688 -50.49 -14.62 26.36
N LEU A 689 -49.62 -14.75 25.37
CA LEU A 689 -48.41 -13.93 25.26
C LEU A 689 -48.76 -12.44 25.13
N GLY A 690 -49.73 -12.09 24.29
CA GLY A 690 -50.26 -10.73 24.16
C GLY A 690 -50.77 -10.17 25.49
N TYR A 691 -51.51 -10.97 26.27
CA TYR A 691 -51.94 -10.60 27.62
C TYR A 691 -50.75 -10.36 28.56
N LYS A 692 -49.74 -11.24 28.57
CA LYS A 692 -48.52 -11.08 29.39
C LYS A 692 -47.75 -9.80 29.07
N LEU A 693 -47.75 -9.37 27.81
CA LEU A 693 -47.12 -8.12 27.39
C LEU A 693 -47.96 -6.88 27.78
N LEU A 694 -49.27 -6.93 27.64
CA LEU A 694 -50.17 -5.81 27.96
C LEU A 694 -50.17 -5.43 29.45
N VAL A 695 -49.97 -6.40 30.36
CA VAL A 695 -49.91 -6.14 31.81
C VAL A 695 -48.59 -5.50 32.27
N GLN A 696 -47.57 -5.41 31.41
CA GLN A 696 -46.27 -4.83 31.80
C GLN A 696 -46.34 -3.31 31.92
N THR A 697 -45.87 -2.77 33.04
CA THR A 697 -45.79 -1.32 33.27
C THR A 697 -44.49 -0.69 32.72
N GLY A 698 -43.46 -1.50 32.49
CA GLY A 698 -42.11 -1.08 32.12
C GLY A 698 -41.23 -0.57 33.27
N HIS A 699 -41.76 -0.49 34.49
CA HIS A 699 -41.02 -0.10 35.70
C HIS A 699 -40.44 -1.33 36.40
N VAL A 700 -39.26 -1.19 37.02
CA VAL A 700 -38.60 -2.31 37.70
C VAL A 700 -39.26 -2.60 39.06
N ASP A 701 -39.68 -1.55 39.78
CA ASP A 701 -40.22 -1.67 41.14
C ASP A 701 -41.66 -2.20 41.17
N ASN A 702 -42.49 -1.77 40.21
CA ASN A 702 -43.86 -2.27 40.04
C ASN A 702 -44.06 -2.78 38.61
N PRO A 703 -43.63 -4.01 38.27
CA PRO A 703 -43.54 -4.47 36.89
C PRO A 703 -44.88 -4.81 36.25
N ILE A 704 -45.92 -5.11 37.03
CA ILE A 704 -47.18 -5.70 36.54
C ILE A 704 -48.38 -4.91 37.05
N ASP A 705 -49.30 -4.56 36.15
CA ASP A 705 -50.61 -4.01 36.47
C ASP A 705 -51.67 -4.58 35.52
N LYS A 706 -52.58 -5.39 36.07
CA LYS A 706 -53.66 -6.04 35.30
C LYS A 706 -54.72 -5.06 34.80
N SER A 707 -54.80 -3.85 35.36
CA SER A 707 -55.73 -2.82 34.91
C SER A 707 -55.35 -2.25 33.53
N LEU A 708 -54.09 -2.40 33.12
CA LEU A 708 -53.58 -1.89 31.84
C LEU A 708 -54.15 -2.63 30.62
N VAL A 709 -54.64 -3.87 30.79
CA VAL A 709 -55.14 -4.72 29.70
C VAL A 709 -56.26 -4.06 28.89
N THR A 710 -57.09 -3.25 29.54
CA THR A 710 -58.20 -2.54 28.88
C THR A 710 -57.85 -1.09 28.50
N GLN A 711 -56.76 -0.54 29.05
CA GLN A 711 -56.37 0.86 28.88
C GLN A 711 -55.29 1.07 27.82
N VAL A 712 -54.45 0.06 27.61
CA VAL A 712 -53.23 0.13 26.79
C VAL A 712 -53.35 -0.81 25.61
N ARG A 713 -52.77 -0.41 24.47
CA ARG A 713 -52.51 -1.29 23.33
C ARG A 713 -51.00 -1.44 23.15
N LEU A 714 -50.57 -2.58 22.60
CA LEU A 714 -49.15 -2.84 22.32
C LEU A 714 -48.59 -1.87 21.28
N VAL A 715 -49.39 -1.60 20.23
CA VAL A 715 -49.12 -0.65 19.16
C VAL A 715 -50.30 0.29 19.04
N ASP A 716 -50.04 1.59 18.94
CA ASP A 716 -51.06 2.62 18.79
C ASP A 716 -51.65 2.67 17.36
N THR A 717 -52.62 3.57 17.14
CA THR A 717 -53.23 3.77 15.82
C THR A 717 -52.28 4.41 14.79
N GLU A 718 -51.21 5.05 15.25
CA GLU A 718 -50.19 5.71 14.41
C GLU A 718 -49.04 4.75 14.06
N GLY A 719 -49.08 3.50 14.54
CA GLY A 719 -48.06 2.49 14.30
C GLY A 719 -46.80 2.65 15.15
N ILE A 720 -46.88 3.33 16.30
CA ILE A 720 -45.82 3.46 17.29
C ILE A 720 -46.03 2.42 18.41
N ILE A 721 -44.95 1.74 18.77
CA ILE A 721 -44.96 0.77 19.86
C ILE A 721 -45.00 1.54 21.19
N ASN A 722 -45.80 1.09 22.15
CA ASN A 722 -45.91 1.77 23.43
C ASN A 722 -44.53 1.96 24.11
N PRO A 723 -44.10 3.21 24.35
CA PRO A 723 -42.75 3.52 24.83
C PRO A 723 -42.48 3.01 26.26
N LYS A 724 -43.53 2.89 27.10
CA LYS A 724 -43.36 2.56 28.53
C LYS A 724 -42.70 1.20 28.75
N ALA A 725 -43.14 0.18 28.00
CA ALA A 725 -42.70 -1.21 28.15
C ALA A 725 -41.91 -1.73 26.92
N PHE A 726 -41.41 -0.84 26.06
CA PHE A 726 -40.69 -1.17 24.83
C PHE A 726 -39.58 -2.23 25.02
N TYR A 727 -38.74 -2.08 26.04
CA TYR A 727 -37.63 -3.01 26.33
C TYR A 727 -38.07 -4.35 26.92
N ASN A 728 -39.24 -4.42 27.55
CA ASN A 728 -39.84 -5.70 27.94
C ASN A 728 -40.33 -6.43 26.68
N TYR A 729 -40.98 -5.70 25.77
CA TYR A 729 -41.46 -6.24 24.49
C TYR A 729 -40.30 -6.72 23.62
N LEU A 730 -39.19 -5.98 23.60
CA LEU A 730 -37.99 -6.34 22.85
C LEU A 730 -37.37 -7.65 23.35
N SER A 731 -37.32 -7.84 24.68
CA SER A 731 -36.80 -9.08 25.28
C SER A 731 -37.66 -10.29 24.91
N ALA A 732 -38.98 -10.10 24.90
CA ALA A 732 -39.93 -11.12 24.46
C ALA A 732 -39.79 -11.40 22.95
N TRP A 733 -39.69 -10.38 22.10
CA TRP A 733 -39.57 -10.56 20.65
C TRP A 733 -38.29 -11.31 20.27
N ALA A 734 -37.13 -10.87 20.77
CA ALA A 734 -35.84 -11.45 20.42
C ALA A 734 -35.74 -12.96 20.76
N SER A 735 -36.49 -13.41 21.78
CA SER A 735 -36.46 -14.80 22.25
C SER A 735 -37.55 -15.69 21.63
N ASN A 736 -38.76 -15.14 21.44
CA ASN A 736 -39.94 -15.90 21.02
C ASN A 736 -40.17 -15.85 19.50
N ASP A 737 -39.66 -14.84 18.80
CA ASP A 737 -39.65 -14.75 17.34
C ASP A 737 -38.21 -14.74 16.81
N ALA A 738 -37.49 -15.82 17.12
CA ALA A 738 -36.08 -15.99 16.76
C ALA A 738 -35.84 -15.94 15.24
N LEU A 739 -36.83 -16.34 14.43
CA LEU A 739 -36.73 -16.32 12.98
C LEU A 739 -36.76 -14.88 12.45
N ALA A 740 -37.70 -14.04 12.91
CA ALA A 740 -37.73 -12.63 12.51
C ALA A 740 -36.51 -11.87 13.05
N TYR A 741 -36.10 -12.13 14.30
CA TYR A 741 -34.89 -11.52 14.86
C TYR A 741 -33.65 -11.89 14.05
N GLY A 742 -33.47 -13.18 13.74
CA GLY A 742 -32.36 -13.66 12.91
C GLY A 742 -32.37 -13.08 11.50
N ALA A 743 -33.54 -13.02 10.85
CA ALA A 743 -33.71 -12.45 9.52
C ALA A 743 -33.42 -10.94 9.46
N SER A 744 -33.77 -10.20 10.52
CA SER A 744 -33.54 -8.75 10.60
C SER A 744 -32.07 -8.34 10.68
N GLN A 745 -31.18 -9.27 11.05
CA GLN A 745 -29.76 -9.04 11.28
C GLN A 745 -29.45 -7.84 12.20
N ALA A 746 -30.35 -7.51 13.13
CA ALA A 746 -30.27 -6.28 13.92
C ALA A 746 -29.07 -6.19 14.89
N ASN A 747 -28.51 -7.36 15.26
CA ASN A 747 -27.36 -7.55 16.15
C ASN A 747 -27.32 -6.55 17.32
N PHE A 748 -28.30 -6.63 18.21
CA PHE A 748 -28.41 -5.68 19.32
C PHE A 748 -27.27 -5.83 20.32
N ARG A 749 -26.68 -4.70 20.74
CA ARG A 749 -25.77 -4.65 21.90
C ARG A 749 -26.23 -3.60 22.91
N PRO A 750 -26.32 -3.94 24.21
CA PRO A 750 -26.21 -5.29 24.79
C PRO A 750 -27.31 -6.23 24.29
N GLU A 751 -27.05 -7.54 24.31
CA GLU A 751 -28.03 -8.53 23.87
C GLU A 751 -29.27 -8.50 24.79
N PRO A 752 -30.49 -8.54 24.22
CA PRO A 752 -31.72 -8.64 25.00
C PRO A 752 -31.69 -9.86 25.92
N ARG A 753 -32.28 -9.72 27.11
CA ARG A 753 -32.31 -10.83 28.06
C ARG A 753 -33.22 -11.94 27.50
N PRO A 754 -32.76 -13.20 27.45
CA PRO A 754 -33.56 -14.29 26.93
C PRO A 754 -34.75 -14.57 27.86
N TRP A 755 -35.95 -14.64 27.30
CA TRP A 755 -37.18 -15.00 28.00
C TRP A 755 -38.10 -15.78 27.07
N PHE A 756 -38.30 -17.06 27.36
CA PHE A 756 -39.12 -17.96 26.55
C PHE A 756 -40.52 -18.08 27.15
N HIS A 757 -41.52 -17.84 26.32
CA HIS A 757 -42.91 -17.95 26.71
C HIS A 757 -43.35 -19.41 26.71
N ALA A 758 -44.17 -19.76 27.69
CA ALA A 758 -44.94 -20.99 27.73
C ALA A 758 -46.36 -20.67 28.19
N ALA A 759 -47.38 -21.16 27.48
CA ALA A 759 -48.80 -20.99 27.85
C ALA A 759 -49.14 -21.54 29.25
N SER A 760 -48.44 -22.61 29.68
CA SER A 760 -48.66 -23.25 30.98
C SER A 760 -48.08 -22.45 32.15
N ASP A 761 -47.18 -21.52 31.87
CA ASP A 761 -46.53 -20.70 32.91
C ASP A 761 -47.38 -19.47 33.22
N PHE A 762 -47.75 -19.32 34.50
CA PHE A 762 -48.54 -18.21 35.00
C PHE A 762 -47.68 -17.02 35.46
N GLU A 763 -46.34 -17.13 35.40
CA GLU A 763 -45.46 -16.00 35.68
C GLU A 763 -45.67 -14.87 34.66
N LEU A 764 -46.05 -13.70 35.18
CA LEU A 764 -46.31 -12.51 34.37
C LEU A 764 -45.06 -11.62 34.24
N LYS A 765 -44.00 -11.84 35.01
CA LYS A 765 -42.85 -10.93 35.05
C LYS A 765 -41.96 -11.16 33.83
N ILE A 766 -41.82 -10.16 32.97
CA ILE A 766 -40.88 -10.20 31.84
C ILE A 766 -39.64 -9.39 32.19
N PRO A 767 -38.41 -9.95 32.07
CA PRO A 767 -37.19 -9.21 32.34
C PRO A 767 -37.05 -8.05 31.36
N LYS A 768 -36.77 -6.85 31.88
CA LYS A 768 -36.49 -5.67 31.06
C LYS A 768 -35.07 -5.76 30.49
N SER A 769 -34.90 -5.56 29.18
CA SER A 769 -33.58 -5.43 28.58
C SER A 769 -32.93 -4.10 28.97
N ALA A 770 -31.59 -4.07 28.94
CA ALA A 770 -30.86 -2.81 28.99
C ALA A 770 -31.18 -1.97 27.73
N PRO A 771 -31.03 -0.63 27.79
CA PRO A 771 -31.19 0.21 26.63
C PRO A 771 -30.17 -0.16 25.54
N LEU A 772 -30.59 -0.05 24.28
CA LEU A 772 -29.77 -0.41 23.13
C LEU A 772 -28.67 0.66 22.94
N ILE A 773 -27.42 0.21 22.88
CA ILE A 773 -26.25 1.05 22.58
C ILE A 773 -25.85 0.93 21.12
N TYR A 774 -26.15 -0.23 20.52
CA TYR A 774 -25.85 -0.55 19.14
C TYR A 774 -27.01 -1.34 18.54
N ALA A 775 -27.45 -0.91 17.36
CA ALA A 775 -28.33 -1.67 16.49
C ALA A 775 -27.91 -1.39 15.04
N GLN A 776 -28.03 -2.39 14.18
CA GLN A 776 -27.68 -2.27 12.77
C GLN A 776 -28.89 -2.55 11.87
N ILE A 777 -28.92 -1.88 10.72
CA ILE A 777 -29.92 -2.09 9.67
C ILE A 777 -29.19 -2.54 8.40
N PRO A 778 -29.42 -3.77 7.91
CA PRO A 778 -28.74 -4.29 6.73
C PRO A 778 -29.32 -3.64 5.46
N LEU A 779 -28.43 -3.23 4.55
CA LEU A 779 -28.78 -2.66 3.26
C LEU A 779 -27.79 -3.16 2.21
N TYR A 780 -28.26 -3.39 0.99
CA TYR A 780 -27.40 -3.85 -0.11
C TYR A 780 -27.24 -2.74 -1.15
N LEU A 781 -26.01 -2.57 -1.62
CA LEU A 781 -25.67 -1.67 -2.73
C LEU A 781 -25.47 -2.48 -4.01
N HIS A 782 -25.89 -1.94 -5.16
CA HIS A 782 -25.71 -2.53 -6.48
C HIS A 782 -25.11 -1.55 -7.50
N GLY A 783 -24.63 -2.08 -8.63
CA GLY A 783 -24.11 -1.29 -9.76
C GLY A 783 -22.77 -0.58 -9.50
N LEU A 784 -22.01 -1.05 -8.50
CA LEU A 784 -20.76 -0.47 -8.02
C LEU A 784 -19.52 -1.15 -8.63
N SER A 785 -19.38 -1.08 -9.96
CA SER A 785 -18.21 -1.67 -10.66
C SER A 785 -16.96 -0.78 -10.61
N ASN A 786 -17.13 0.54 -10.54
CA ASN A 786 -16.03 1.51 -10.67
C ASN A 786 -15.85 2.30 -9.37
N THR A 787 -14.59 2.61 -9.04
CA THR A 787 -14.24 3.42 -7.86
C THR A 787 -14.99 4.75 -7.81
N GLU A 788 -15.19 5.44 -8.93
CA GLU A 788 -15.96 6.70 -8.97
C GLU A 788 -17.43 6.52 -8.57
N ARG A 789 -18.06 5.39 -8.96
CA ARG A 789 -19.44 5.08 -8.56
C ARG A 789 -19.51 4.73 -7.07
N ILE A 790 -18.52 3.99 -6.58
CA ILE A 790 -18.37 3.63 -5.17
C ILE A 790 -18.24 4.91 -4.33
N THR A 791 -17.26 5.77 -4.63
CA THR A 791 -17.02 7.00 -3.86
C THR A 791 -18.21 7.96 -3.89
N ARG A 792 -18.92 8.05 -5.03
CA ARG A 792 -20.16 8.83 -5.13
C ARG A 792 -21.26 8.27 -4.23
N ALA A 793 -21.47 6.95 -4.22
CA ALA A 793 -22.45 6.30 -3.36
C ALA A 793 -22.10 6.49 -1.87
N LEU A 794 -20.82 6.31 -1.50
CA LEU A 794 -20.31 6.56 -0.16
C LEU A 794 -20.58 8.00 0.29
N GLY A 795 -20.29 8.97 -0.58
CA GLY A 795 -20.55 10.39 -0.29
C GLY A 795 -22.03 10.69 -0.03
N GLN A 796 -22.94 10.08 -0.80
CA GLN A 796 -24.39 10.22 -0.61
C GLN A 796 -24.85 9.62 0.71
N VAL A 797 -24.40 8.40 1.04
CA VAL A 797 -24.75 7.74 2.31
C VAL A 797 -24.18 8.52 3.50
N ARG A 798 -22.93 8.98 3.45
CA ARG A 798 -22.34 9.83 4.51
C ARG A 798 -23.11 11.13 4.70
N ALA A 799 -23.53 11.79 3.62
CA ALA A 799 -24.32 13.00 3.68
C ALA A 799 -25.70 12.76 4.31
N LEU A 800 -26.33 11.62 4.00
CA LEU A 800 -27.59 11.19 4.63
C LEU A 800 -27.40 10.96 6.13
N CYS A 801 -26.35 10.22 6.52
CA CYS A 801 -26.02 9.97 7.92
C CYS A 801 -25.83 11.26 8.72
N ARG A 802 -25.03 12.21 8.20
CA ARG A 802 -24.82 13.53 8.83
C ARG A 802 -26.11 14.32 8.99
N LYS A 803 -26.99 14.30 8.00
CA LYS A 803 -28.30 14.97 8.06
C LYS A 803 -29.18 14.45 9.20
N PHE A 804 -29.13 13.15 9.49
CA PHE A 804 -29.89 12.56 10.58
C PHE A 804 -29.18 12.65 11.93
N GLU A 805 -27.86 12.72 11.93
CA GLU A 805 -27.06 13.05 13.11
C GLU A 805 -27.39 14.45 13.64
N GLU A 806 -27.50 15.44 12.74
CA GLU A 806 -27.96 16.80 13.07
C GLU A 806 -29.40 16.85 13.62
N ARG A 807 -30.23 15.84 13.33
CA ARG A 807 -31.60 15.70 13.85
C ARG A 807 -31.68 14.96 15.19
N GLY A 808 -30.54 14.55 15.74
CA GLY A 808 -30.47 13.83 17.02
C GLY A 808 -30.43 12.30 16.92
N LEU A 809 -30.18 11.74 15.73
CA LEU A 809 -29.92 10.31 15.55
C LEU A 809 -28.41 10.05 15.33
N PRO A 810 -27.62 9.81 16.38
CA PRO A 810 -26.24 9.35 16.24
C PRO A 810 -26.14 8.06 15.42
N ASN A 811 -25.54 8.15 14.24
CA ASN A 811 -25.48 7.03 13.30
C ASN A 811 -24.21 7.07 12.44
N TYR A 812 -23.80 5.90 11.93
CA TYR A 812 -22.74 5.80 10.93
C TYR A 812 -22.95 4.60 10.00
N PRO A 813 -22.52 4.69 8.74
CA PRO A 813 -22.50 3.54 7.85
C PRO A 813 -21.27 2.67 8.11
N SER A 814 -21.48 1.36 8.09
CA SER A 814 -20.45 0.33 8.18
C SER A 814 -20.50 -0.55 6.93
N GLY A 815 -19.38 -1.20 6.60
CA GLY A 815 -19.27 -2.11 5.46
C GLY A 815 -17.91 -2.03 4.78
N ILE A 816 -17.59 -3.06 3.99
CA ILE A 816 -16.32 -3.17 3.25
C ILE A 816 -16.05 -1.92 2.39
N PRO A 817 -17.04 -1.34 1.66
CA PRO A 817 -16.80 -0.13 0.88
C PRO A 817 -16.28 1.04 1.72
N PHE A 818 -16.86 1.27 2.90
CA PHE A 818 -16.47 2.36 3.80
C PHE A 818 -15.13 2.14 4.49
N LEU A 819 -14.65 0.90 4.58
CA LEU A 819 -13.32 0.59 5.13
C LEU A 819 -12.21 0.88 4.10
N PHE A 820 -12.40 0.48 2.84
CA PHE A 820 -11.33 0.55 1.82
C PHE A 820 -11.38 1.79 0.92
N TRP A 821 -12.57 2.28 0.54
CA TRP A 821 -12.71 3.37 -0.43
C TRP A 821 -12.87 4.76 0.18
N GLU A 822 -13.05 4.87 1.51
CA GLU A 822 -13.17 6.16 2.21
C GLU A 822 -11.93 7.05 1.99
N GLN A 823 -10.74 6.45 1.86
CA GLN A 823 -9.49 7.17 1.58
C GLN A 823 -9.54 8.02 0.31
N TYR A 824 -10.31 7.62 -0.70
CA TYR A 824 -10.38 8.33 -1.98
C TYR A 824 -11.20 9.62 -1.89
N LEU A 825 -12.08 9.78 -0.89
CA LEU A 825 -12.88 11.00 -0.72
C LEU A 825 -11.99 12.23 -0.45
N GLY A 826 -10.90 12.06 0.30
CA GLY A 826 -9.97 13.13 0.67
C GLY A 826 -8.65 13.13 -0.12
N LEU A 827 -8.37 12.09 -0.92
CA LEU A 827 -7.03 11.84 -1.47
C LEU A 827 -6.48 13.01 -2.30
N ARG A 828 -7.29 13.57 -3.22
CA ARG A 828 -6.86 14.69 -4.08
C ARG A 828 -6.51 15.94 -3.28
N GLN A 829 -7.27 16.24 -2.24
CA GLN A 829 -7.01 17.39 -1.35
C GLN A 829 -5.74 17.17 -0.52
N SER A 830 -5.57 15.97 0.03
CA SER A 830 -4.36 15.60 0.78
C SER A 830 -3.10 15.61 -0.11
N LEU A 831 -3.19 15.14 -1.36
CA LEU A 831 -2.09 15.20 -2.33
C LEU A 831 -1.72 16.64 -2.67
N GLY A 832 -2.71 17.49 -2.96
CA GLY A 832 -2.48 18.91 -3.22
C GLY A 832 -1.77 19.62 -2.06
N LEU A 833 -2.21 19.34 -0.83
CA LEU A 833 -1.58 19.87 0.39
C LEU A 833 -0.14 19.33 0.56
N ALA A 834 0.07 18.03 0.38
CA ALA A 834 1.39 17.41 0.51
C ALA A 834 2.40 17.96 -0.52
N LEU A 835 1.98 18.13 -1.77
CA LEU A 835 2.80 18.75 -2.83
C LEU A 835 3.13 20.20 -2.52
N LEU A 836 2.16 20.99 -2.05
CA LEU A 836 2.38 22.38 -1.65
C LEU A 836 3.39 22.47 -0.49
N CYS A 837 3.24 21.62 0.53
CA CYS A 837 4.18 21.55 1.65
C CYS A 837 5.59 21.11 1.19
N ALA A 838 5.70 20.12 0.30
CA ALA A 838 6.99 19.66 -0.22
C ALA A 838 7.71 20.74 -1.02
N LEU A 839 7.02 21.37 -1.99
CA LEU A 839 7.58 22.46 -2.80
C LEU A 839 7.93 23.68 -1.94
N GLY A 840 7.10 24.02 -0.94
CA GLY A 840 7.37 25.11 0.00
C GLY A 840 8.58 24.82 0.91
N ALA A 841 8.74 23.58 1.37
CA ALA A 841 9.90 23.19 2.17
C ALA A 841 11.19 23.24 1.34
N VAL A 842 11.17 22.73 0.11
CA VAL A 842 12.30 22.84 -0.83
C VAL A 842 12.61 24.30 -1.14
N PHE A 843 11.61 25.14 -1.37
CA PHE A 843 11.80 26.57 -1.58
C PHE A 843 12.56 27.22 -0.40
N LEU A 844 12.14 26.92 0.83
CA LEU A 844 12.76 27.46 2.04
C LEU A 844 14.20 26.96 2.18
N VAL A 845 14.43 25.65 2.04
CA VAL A 845 15.74 25.01 2.16
C VAL A 845 16.72 25.58 1.12
N VAL A 846 16.30 25.66 -0.15
CA VAL A 846 17.13 26.21 -1.24
C VAL A 846 17.35 27.72 -1.07
N SER A 847 16.34 28.49 -0.67
CA SER A 847 16.49 29.95 -0.46
C SER A 847 17.47 30.28 0.66
N VAL A 848 17.41 29.57 1.79
CA VAL A 848 18.30 29.78 2.94
C VAL A 848 19.73 29.39 2.61
N LEU A 849 19.93 28.23 1.97
CA LEU A 849 21.28 27.71 1.71
C LEU A 849 21.96 28.36 0.50
N LEU A 850 21.22 28.76 -0.54
CA LEU A 850 21.78 29.49 -1.69
C LEU A 850 21.78 31.02 -1.50
N LEU A 851 21.14 31.54 -0.45
CA LEU A 851 20.96 32.98 -0.19
C LEU A 851 20.38 33.74 -1.39
N SER A 852 19.56 33.08 -2.21
CA SER A 852 18.99 33.65 -3.44
C SER A 852 17.56 33.18 -3.68
N LEU A 853 16.60 34.09 -3.51
CA LEU A 853 15.18 33.82 -3.75
C LEU A 853 14.86 33.59 -5.23
N TRP A 854 15.59 34.25 -6.13
CA TRP A 854 15.41 34.08 -7.58
C TRP A 854 15.82 32.68 -8.05
N ALA A 855 16.97 32.18 -7.59
CA ALA A 855 17.43 30.83 -7.89
C ALA A 855 16.45 29.79 -7.34
N ALA A 856 16.00 29.95 -6.09
CA ALA A 856 15.02 29.07 -5.47
C ALA A 856 13.69 29.04 -6.23
N THR A 857 13.18 30.20 -6.66
CA THR A 857 11.94 30.30 -7.44
C THR A 857 12.05 29.55 -8.79
N LEU A 858 13.19 29.66 -9.47
CA LEU A 858 13.43 28.95 -10.74
C LEU A 858 13.49 27.44 -10.54
N VAL A 859 14.18 26.97 -9.49
CA VAL A 859 14.26 25.54 -9.16
C VAL A 859 12.88 24.99 -8.84
N VAL A 860 12.13 25.65 -7.96
CA VAL A 860 10.78 25.20 -7.57
C VAL A 860 9.79 25.26 -8.73
N GLY A 861 9.89 26.27 -9.60
CA GLY A 861 9.09 26.33 -10.83
C GLY A 861 9.38 25.15 -11.78
N ALA A 862 10.65 24.76 -11.92
CA ALA A 862 11.02 23.58 -12.70
C ALA A 862 10.51 22.27 -12.04
N LEU A 863 10.59 22.15 -10.72
CA LEU A 863 10.05 21.00 -9.98
C LEU A 863 8.54 20.87 -10.13
N ALA A 864 7.80 21.98 -10.03
CA ALA A 864 6.36 22.00 -10.26
C ALA A 864 6.00 21.55 -11.68
N ALA A 865 6.77 21.96 -12.69
CA ALA A 865 6.60 21.49 -14.06
C ALA A 865 6.87 19.98 -14.19
N ILE A 866 7.90 19.44 -13.52
CA ILE A 866 8.19 18.00 -13.50
C ILE A 866 7.03 17.22 -12.87
N VAL A 867 6.52 17.65 -11.72
CA VAL A 867 5.37 16.98 -11.07
C VAL A 867 4.14 17.00 -11.97
N LEU A 868 3.86 18.14 -12.63
CA LEU A 868 2.74 18.26 -13.55
C LEU A 868 2.89 17.34 -14.77
N GLN A 869 4.11 17.19 -15.28
CA GLN A 869 4.43 16.27 -16.37
C GLN A 869 4.22 14.81 -15.96
N LEU A 870 4.69 14.42 -14.77
CA LEU A 870 4.49 13.07 -14.23
C LEU A 870 3.00 12.76 -14.02
N LEU A 871 2.24 13.69 -13.43
CA LEU A 871 0.81 13.53 -13.23
C LEU A 871 0.04 13.46 -14.57
N GLY A 872 0.46 14.24 -15.57
CA GLY A 872 -0.10 14.20 -16.91
C GLY A 872 0.19 12.90 -17.63
N LEU A 873 1.43 12.41 -17.56
CA LEU A 873 1.84 11.11 -18.13
C LEU A 873 1.06 9.96 -17.50
N MET A 874 0.87 10.00 -16.17
CA MET A 874 0.06 9.02 -15.44
C MET A 874 -1.36 8.93 -16.02
N GLY A 875 -1.99 10.06 -16.33
CA GLY A 875 -3.31 10.10 -16.96
C GLY A 875 -3.34 9.58 -18.41
N VAL A 876 -2.28 9.81 -19.18
CA VAL A 876 -2.18 9.29 -20.57
C VAL A 876 -1.92 7.79 -20.60
N LEU A 877 -1.11 7.27 -19.66
CA LEU A 877 -0.83 5.84 -19.51
C LEU A 877 -2.00 5.07 -18.88
N GLY A 878 -3.04 5.76 -18.39
CA GLY A 878 -4.18 5.14 -17.72
C GLY A 878 -3.87 4.59 -16.33
N ILE A 879 -2.81 5.07 -15.69
CA ILE A 879 -2.46 4.71 -14.32
C ILE A 879 -3.43 5.43 -13.39
N LYS A 880 -4.13 4.66 -12.55
CA LYS A 880 -5.12 5.19 -11.61
C LYS A 880 -4.43 5.87 -10.43
N LEU A 881 -4.98 7.00 -9.98
CA LEU A 881 -4.50 7.70 -8.80
C LEU A 881 -4.95 6.96 -7.54
N SER A 882 -3.99 6.28 -6.91
CA SER A 882 -4.12 5.75 -5.56
C SER A 882 -3.17 6.44 -4.60
N ALA A 883 -3.20 6.07 -3.32
CA ALA A 883 -2.33 6.67 -2.33
C ALA A 883 -0.83 6.39 -2.61
N VAL A 884 -0.51 5.29 -3.29
CA VAL A 884 0.88 4.90 -3.61
C VAL A 884 1.49 5.83 -4.67
N PRO A 885 0.91 6.02 -5.88
CA PRO A 885 1.36 7.05 -6.83
C PRO A 885 1.34 8.46 -6.23
N ALA A 886 0.38 8.78 -5.36
CA ALA A 886 0.34 10.08 -4.68
C ALA A 886 1.61 10.33 -3.83
N VAL A 887 2.09 9.34 -3.08
CA VAL A 887 3.37 9.42 -2.35
C VAL A 887 4.55 9.51 -3.32
N LEU A 888 4.58 8.70 -4.38
CA LEU A 888 5.66 8.73 -5.36
C LEU A 888 5.78 10.09 -6.07
N LEU A 889 4.67 10.78 -6.34
CA LEU A 889 4.67 12.14 -6.87
C LEU A 889 5.29 13.15 -5.91
N VAL A 890 5.03 13.03 -4.60
CA VAL A 890 5.67 13.88 -3.58
C VAL A 890 7.16 13.56 -3.47
N VAL A 891 7.53 12.27 -3.52
CA VAL A 891 8.93 11.83 -3.51
C VAL A 891 9.67 12.31 -4.76
N ALA A 892 9.02 12.35 -5.92
CA ALA A 892 9.58 12.87 -7.16
C ALA A 892 9.99 14.35 -7.05
N VAL A 893 9.35 15.14 -6.18
CA VAL A 893 9.82 16.51 -5.86
C VAL A 893 11.22 16.46 -5.27
N GLY A 894 11.48 15.58 -4.30
CA GLY A 894 12.80 15.39 -3.71
C GLY A 894 13.82 14.93 -4.75
N ILE A 895 13.54 13.83 -5.45
CA ILE A 895 14.46 13.27 -6.46
C ILE A 895 14.76 14.30 -7.56
N GLY A 896 13.76 15.09 -7.99
CA GLY A 896 13.91 16.14 -8.98
C GLY A 896 14.82 17.30 -8.53
N VAL A 897 14.97 17.54 -7.22
CA VAL A 897 15.88 18.59 -6.70
C VAL A 897 17.30 18.30 -7.14
N HIS A 898 17.75 17.04 -7.10
CA HIS A 898 19.10 16.67 -7.51
C HIS A 898 19.44 17.19 -8.92
N PHE A 899 18.58 16.90 -9.90
CA PHE A 899 18.82 17.26 -11.29
C PHE A 899 18.77 18.77 -11.55
N THR A 900 17.87 19.48 -10.87
CA THR A 900 17.65 20.92 -11.11
C THR A 900 18.64 21.79 -10.33
N LEU A 901 18.97 21.39 -9.10
CA LEU A 901 19.80 22.15 -8.18
C LEU A 901 21.27 22.17 -8.59
N HIS A 902 21.84 21.04 -9.03
CA HIS A 902 23.26 20.99 -9.40
C HIS A 902 23.57 21.89 -10.60
N ILE A 903 22.68 21.91 -11.60
CA ILE A 903 22.80 22.82 -12.74
C ILE A 903 22.64 24.27 -12.30
N CYS A 904 21.67 24.54 -11.41
CA CYS A 904 21.43 25.88 -10.88
C CYS A 904 22.64 26.40 -10.10
N LEU A 905 23.20 25.62 -9.18
CA LEU A 905 24.38 26.02 -8.42
C LEU A 905 25.59 26.22 -9.34
N GLY A 906 25.83 25.30 -10.28
CA GLY A 906 26.91 25.45 -11.27
C GLY A 906 26.77 26.73 -12.09
N PHE A 907 25.55 27.12 -12.45
CA PHE A 907 25.29 28.39 -13.12
C PHE A 907 25.55 29.59 -12.21
N VAL A 908 25.07 29.57 -10.96
CA VAL A 908 25.25 30.65 -9.98
C VAL A 908 26.74 30.86 -9.63
N SER A 909 27.52 29.79 -9.50
CA SER A 909 28.95 29.85 -9.16
C SER A 909 29.86 30.17 -10.35
N SER A 910 29.41 29.96 -11.59
CA SER A 910 30.23 30.22 -12.79
C SER A 910 30.35 31.71 -13.11
N ILE A 911 31.55 32.10 -13.57
CA ILE A 911 31.91 33.49 -13.90
C ILE A 911 31.82 33.71 -15.42
N GLY A 912 31.29 34.86 -15.85
CA GLY A 912 31.28 35.30 -17.25
C GLY A 912 29.91 35.73 -17.76
N CYS A 913 29.79 35.87 -19.09
CA CYS A 913 28.52 36.20 -19.75
C CYS A 913 27.52 35.03 -19.67
N ARG A 914 26.21 35.29 -19.86
CA ARG A 914 25.16 34.26 -19.71
C ARG A 914 25.43 32.97 -20.48
N ASN A 915 25.87 33.06 -21.74
CA ASN A 915 26.19 31.88 -22.56
C ASN A 915 27.43 31.14 -22.04
N ARG A 916 28.45 31.86 -21.56
CA ARG A 916 29.65 31.25 -20.97
C ARG A 916 29.32 30.53 -19.66
N ARG A 917 28.49 31.14 -18.81
CA ARG A 917 28.00 30.53 -17.57
C ARG A 917 27.21 29.24 -17.81
N ILE A 918 26.35 29.22 -18.83
CA ILE A 918 25.64 28.00 -19.25
C ILE A 918 26.63 26.91 -19.69
N SER A 919 27.61 27.27 -20.52
CA SER A 919 28.62 26.31 -21.01
C SER A 919 29.44 25.72 -19.87
N LEU A 920 29.91 26.55 -18.93
CA LEU A 920 30.69 26.11 -17.78
C LEU A 920 29.85 25.25 -16.83
N ALA A 921 28.61 25.64 -16.54
CA ALA A 921 27.74 24.85 -15.67
C ALA A 921 27.47 23.44 -16.25
N LEU A 922 27.21 23.35 -17.55
CA LEU A 922 26.99 22.07 -18.24
C LEU A 922 28.27 21.22 -18.29
N GLU A 923 29.42 21.81 -18.59
CA GLU A 923 30.70 21.09 -18.65
C GLU A 923 31.03 20.36 -17.35
N HIS A 924 30.84 21.02 -16.20
CA HIS A 924 31.18 20.45 -14.90
C HIS A 924 30.11 19.52 -14.34
N MET A 925 28.82 19.82 -14.55
CA MET A 925 27.72 19.11 -13.87
C MET A 925 27.05 18.02 -14.72
N PHE A 926 27.29 17.96 -16.03
CA PHE A 926 26.61 17.00 -16.91
C PHE A 926 26.95 15.54 -16.57
N ALA A 927 28.23 15.20 -16.43
CA ALA A 927 28.64 13.81 -16.16
C ALA A 927 28.10 13.27 -14.81
N PRO A 928 28.23 13.97 -13.66
CA PRO A 928 27.63 13.54 -12.40
C PRO A 928 26.12 13.30 -12.50
N ILE A 929 25.38 14.24 -13.08
CA ILE A 929 23.92 14.17 -13.23
C ILE A 929 23.51 12.96 -14.08
N THR A 930 24.22 12.70 -15.18
CA THR A 930 23.92 11.53 -16.03
C THR A 930 24.21 10.21 -15.33
N HIS A 931 25.28 10.13 -14.54
CA HIS A 931 25.57 8.94 -13.76
C HIS A 931 24.55 8.72 -12.65
N GLY A 932 24.13 9.78 -11.95
CA GLY A 932 23.06 9.75 -10.96
C GLY A 932 21.70 9.32 -11.52
N ALA A 933 21.34 9.83 -12.69
CA ALA A 933 20.13 9.39 -13.40
C ALA A 933 20.19 7.91 -13.79
N LEU A 934 21.37 7.43 -14.21
CA LEU A 934 21.54 6.04 -14.61
C LEU A 934 21.57 5.07 -13.41
N THR A 935 22.11 5.49 -12.26
CA THR A 935 22.08 4.68 -11.02
C THR A 935 20.67 4.56 -10.47
N THR A 936 19.94 5.67 -10.39
CA THR A 936 18.53 5.65 -9.95
C THR A 936 17.68 4.80 -10.89
N LEU A 937 17.88 4.91 -12.21
CA LEU A 937 17.22 4.03 -13.20
C LEU A 937 17.60 2.56 -13.01
N LEU A 938 18.88 2.24 -12.84
CA LEU A 938 19.35 0.86 -12.63
C LEU A 938 18.78 0.25 -11.34
N GLY A 939 18.59 1.05 -10.29
CA GLY A 939 18.01 0.62 -9.02
C GLY A 939 16.55 0.23 -9.19
N VAL A 940 15.79 1.07 -9.88
CA VAL A 940 14.36 0.84 -10.17
C VAL A 940 14.15 -0.23 -11.24
N PHE A 941 15.08 -0.40 -12.18
CA PHE A 941 14.96 -1.37 -13.28
C PHE A 941 14.72 -2.81 -12.81
N MET A 942 15.24 -3.18 -11.63
CA MET A 942 15.00 -4.51 -11.05
C MET A 942 13.56 -4.74 -10.61
N LEU A 943 12.80 -3.67 -10.33
CA LEU A 943 11.37 -3.74 -10.01
C LEU A 943 10.52 -4.10 -11.24
N ALA A 944 11.01 -3.82 -12.46
CA ALA A 944 10.32 -4.18 -13.70
C ALA A 944 10.22 -5.70 -13.93
N PHE A 945 11.06 -6.50 -13.26
CA PHE A 945 10.99 -7.97 -13.26
C PHE A 945 10.14 -8.52 -12.11
N SER A 946 9.28 -7.70 -11.50
CA SER A 946 8.29 -8.17 -10.54
C SER A 946 7.20 -9.01 -11.23
N GLU A 947 6.68 -10.01 -10.53
CA GLU A 947 5.52 -10.79 -10.99
C GLU A 947 4.19 -10.03 -10.76
N PHE A 948 4.24 -8.98 -9.96
CA PHE A 948 3.10 -8.14 -9.62
C PHE A 948 3.01 -6.95 -10.56
N ASP A 949 1.94 -6.90 -11.35
CA ASP A 949 1.65 -5.81 -12.28
C ASP A 949 1.55 -4.46 -11.56
N PHE A 950 1.03 -4.46 -10.32
CA PHE A 950 1.02 -3.29 -9.43
C PHE A 950 2.39 -2.63 -9.20
N ILE A 951 3.49 -3.38 -9.21
CA ILE A 951 4.85 -2.82 -9.00
C ILE A 951 5.45 -2.33 -10.32
N VAL A 952 5.11 -3.00 -11.41
CA VAL A 952 5.66 -2.72 -12.74
C VAL A 952 4.99 -1.49 -13.37
N ARG A 953 3.67 -1.33 -13.14
CA ARG A 953 2.90 -0.14 -13.52
C ARG A 953 3.13 1.01 -12.55
#